data_AF-A0A7V5R8I6-F1
#
_entry.id   AF-A0A7V5R8I6-F1
#
_cell.length_a   1.000
_cell.length_b   1.000
_cell.length_c   1.000
_cell.angle_alpha   90.00
_cell.angle_beta   90.00
_cell.angle_gamma   90.00
#
_symmetry.space_group_name_H-M   'P 1'
#
loop_
_entity.id
_entity.type
_entity.pdbx_description
1 polymer ?
#
loop_
_entity_poly.entity_id
_entity_poly.type
_entity_poly.pdbx_seq_one_letter_code
_entity_poly.pdbx_strand_id
1 'polypeptide(L)'
;ADFLGEWGEILKSQVIRNMNPVYSPKDEDDWDQATREKLKQLIRPPFESQTRRGILPVARSFYKEDQKAAFLVGEMGTGKTFMGLAVTHLIPKPAKRILIQCPGHLVQKWIREAEETIPGCTCFNLNDKSMEQLLAHKLHLIRPIGTEIWVIGKERAKLHFQRKRQLVIRRGAECCPECGRAVECSETDKAPVCEHCGAKMWSADRNKVRRYAKAEFIKRFFPKNFFDLLILDEVHELKGGGTAQGQAMSCLIARSRKVLALTGTLMGGYGRDLFYPLWRMFPRLMKAAGFEYGRTLQFAERYGVVQRTYDSKDTAVSLNIASLGRKIGRSRVKESPGISPLLLPDLLLERSVFVRLADISEALPEYEEIIVPVAMNEEQEEEYDQLSEDLMTATQQALARGDMRLLGKMLQSLLAYPDGCRAPEQITLEKNGIEEVVGSAMALNIDLLPKEERLLEILAAEKKQGRKVAVFLEHTGTRDLLPTLEQKLSENGFSPLILRSQAVKPENREEWLKTKIDTGEYDCLLSNPNLVKTGLDLLDFPTIIFFQCGYSVFTLRQASRRSWRIGQDLPVRVFYMAYANSMQEKALSLMAQKMETSLAVEGELSDQGLAALSESDNSMMYELAKALTGKKSVGNMNDSWNRYKQCELVADQDLDEDDPNVQTTTTIKTTTTTTTANGTTTVTHEYIVRGKVYVRNDGAVVYVNRNRFELKDGGVYWSGRKVGWYDKKGCGEINEKPIRIYRPKQSNCFVLAEVRKRKAA
;
A
#
# COMPACT_ATOMS: atom_id res chain seq x y z
N ALA A 1 2.53 -15.55 14.32
CA ALA A 1 1.19 -14.96 14.43
C ALA A 1 0.94 -14.49 15.86
N ASP A 2 1.06 -15.35 16.89
CA ASP A 2 0.76 -14.98 18.29
C ASP A 2 1.79 -14.08 19.02
N PHE A 3 2.98 -13.85 18.47
CA PHE A 3 4.04 -13.12 19.19
C PHE A 3 3.69 -11.65 19.48
N LEU A 4 3.10 -10.93 18.52
CA LEU A 4 2.74 -9.52 18.72
C LEU A 4 1.47 -9.36 19.56
N GLY A 5 0.53 -10.30 19.49
CA GLY A 5 -0.63 -10.30 20.39
C GLY A 5 -0.26 -10.57 21.85
N GLU A 6 0.70 -11.47 22.11
CA GLU A 6 1.16 -11.76 23.48
C GLU A 6 2.14 -10.72 24.04
N TRP A 7 3.01 -10.15 23.20
CA TRP A 7 4.14 -9.31 23.63
C TRP A 7 4.06 -7.85 23.16
N GLY A 8 3.03 -7.48 22.39
CA GLY A 8 2.88 -6.15 21.79
C GLY A 8 2.86 -5.03 22.81
N GLU A 9 2.12 -5.17 23.90
CA GLU A 9 2.09 -4.17 24.99
C GLU A 9 3.44 -4.05 25.72
N ILE A 10 4.18 -5.15 25.86
CA ILE A 10 5.52 -5.13 26.45
C ILE A 10 6.49 -4.42 25.51
N LEU A 11 6.44 -4.71 24.21
CA LEU A 11 7.23 -4.04 23.18
C LEU A 11 6.88 -2.55 23.10
N LYS A 12 5.60 -2.18 23.10
CA LYS A 12 5.11 -0.80 23.13
C LYS A 12 5.65 -0.07 24.36
N SER A 13 5.58 -0.69 25.54
CA SER A 13 6.11 -0.10 26.77
C SER A 13 7.64 0.07 26.76
N GLN A 14 8.38 -0.86 26.15
CA GLN A 14 9.84 -0.74 25.96
C GLN A 14 10.19 0.34 24.95
N VAL A 15 9.46 0.42 23.84
CA VAL A 15 9.61 1.45 22.82
C VAL A 15 9.34 2.83 23.42
N ILE A 16 8.26 3.00 24.20
CA ILE A 16 7.94 4.26 24.87
C ILE A 16 9.02 4.65 25.90
N ARG A 17 9.51 3.69 26.71
CA ARG A 17 10.57 3.97 27.70
C ARG A 17 11.90 4.38 27.07
N ASN A 18 12.20 3.84 25.89
CA ASN A 18 13.46 4.12 25.19
C ASN A 18 13.33 5.26 24.17
N MET A 19 12.09 5.71 23.86
CA MET A 19 11.86 6.82 22.95
C MET A 19 11.90 8.14 23.70
N ASN A 20 12.81 9.02 23.28
CA ASN A 20 12.72 10.44 23.55
C ASN A 20 12.32 11.15 22.25
N PRO A 21 11.02 11.44 22.02
CA PRO A 21 10.56 11.99 20.75
C PRO A 21 11.17 13.38 20.53
N VAL A 22 11.66 13.64 19.31
CA VAL A 22 12.24 14.94 18.93
C VAL A 22 11.23 16.07 19.04
N TYR A 23 9.94 15.77 18.81
CA TYR A 23 8.84 16.71 18.87
C TYR A 23 7.62 16.07 19.55
N SER A 24 7.00 16.82 20.47
CA SER A 24 5.76 16.47 21.15
C SER A 24 4.78 17.63 20.96
N PRO A 25 3.58 17.42 20.38
CA PRO A 25 2.58 18.47 20.24
C PRO A 25 2.14 19.08 21.58
N LYS A 26 2.27 18.34 22.69
CA LYS A 26 1.90 18.80 24.04
C LYS A 26 2.95 19.71 24.66
N ASP A 27 4.18 19.67 24.15
CA ASP A 27 5.37 20.33 24.72
C ASP A 27 6.04 21.24 23.68
N GLU A 28 5.26 22.04 22.94
CA GLU A 28 5.79 23.03 21.99
C GLU A 28 6.50 24.17 22.74
N ASP A 29 7.72 24.51 22.31
CA ASP A 29 8.49 25.61 22.86
C ASP A 29 8.46 26.87 21.96
N ASP A 30 9.09 27.96 22.41
CA ASP A 30 9.11 29.25 21.71
C ASP A 30 9.61 29.13 20.26
N TRP A 31 10.50 28.17 19.97
CA TRP A 31 10.98 27.94 18.61
C TRP A 31 9.88 27.35 17.72
N ASP A 32 9.07 26.43 18.24
CA ASP A 32 7.95 25.82 17.51
C ASP A 32 6.86 26.87 17.22
N GLN A 33 6.55 27.72 18.21
CA GLN A 33 5.58 28.82 18.05
C GLN A 33 6.05 29.84 17.01
N ALA A 34 7.30 30.29 17.07
CA ALA A 34 7.85 31.20 16.08
C ALA A 34 7.90 30.59 14.66
N THR A 35 8.13 29.28 14.57
CA THR A 35 8.12 28.54 13.30
C THR A 35 6.70 28.44 12.73
N ARG A 36 5.70 28.23 13.58
CA ARG A 36 4.28 28.25 13.19
C ARG A 36 3.86 29.60 12.62
N GLU A 37 4.29 30.70 13.24
CA GLU A 37 4.00 32.05 12.71
C GLU A 37 4.66 32.29 11.34
N LYS A 38 5.87 31.77 11.11
CA LYS A 38 6.50 31.84 9.78
C LYS A 38 5.71 31.09 8.71
N LEU A 39 5.08 29.97 9.04
CA LEU A 39 4.28 29.20 8.07
C LEU A 39 3.06 29.98 7.55
N LYS A 40 2.56 30.97 8.31
CA LYS A 40 1.47 31.85 7.86
C LYS A 40 1.90 32.79 6.73
N GLN A 41 3.19 32.91 6.45
CA GLN A 41 3.73 33.73 5.36
C GLN A 41 3.74 33.00 4.02
N LEU A 42 3.40 31.70 3.99
CA LEU A 42 3.16 30.98 2.74
C LEU A 42 1.94 31.56 2.01
N ILE A 43 1.93 31.47 0.68
CA ILE A 43 0.78 31.91 -0.14
C ILE A 43 -0.48 31.15 0.29
N ARG A 44 -0.31 29.84 0.55
CA ARG A 44 -1.32 28.96 1.10
C ARG A 44 -0.89 28.49 2.50
N PRO A 45 -1.63 28.80 3.56
CA PRO A 45 -1.30 28.31 4.89
C PRO A 45 -1.55 26.79 5.01
N PRO A 46 -0.71 26.06 5.75
CA PRO A 46 -0.92 24.65 6.04
C PRO A 46 -2.12 24.43 6.96
N PHE A 47 -2.77 23.26 6.85
CA PHE A 47 -3.71 22.83 7.88
C PHE A 47 -3.00 22.63 9.22
N GLU A 48 -3.74 22.76 10.31
CA GLU A 48 -3.16 22.61 11.66
C GLU A 48 -2.61 21.19 11.87
N SER A 49 -3.33 20.17 11.42
CA SER A 49 -2.89 18.77 11.44
C SER A 49 -1.58 18.57 10.67
N GLN A 50 -1.47 19.09 9.45
CA GLN A 50 -0.24 19.04 8.66
C GLN A 50 0.92 19.76 9.36
N THR A 51 0.63 20.89 10.00
CA THR A 51 1.62 21.68 10.74
C THR A 51 2.17 20.89 11.91
N ARG A 52 1.30 20.37 12.78
CA ARG A 52 1.67 19.66 14.00
C ARG A 52 2.24 18.27 13.73
N ARG A 53 1.63 17.49 12.84
CA ARG A 53 1.99 16.08 12.62
C ARG A 53 3.09 15.90 11.58
N GLY A 54 3.26 16.84 10.65
CA GLY A 54 4.18 16.70 9.51
C GLY A 54 5.30 17.75 9.47
N ILE A 55 4.94 19.03 9.36
CA ILE A 55 5.88 20.11 9.02
C ILE A 55 6.81 20.45 10.20
N LEU A 56 6.26 20.73 11.39
CA LEU A 56 7.05 21.10 12.57
C LEU A 56 8.02 19.99 13.02
N PRO A 57 7.61 18.71 13.11
CA PRO A 57 8.54 17.64 13.49
C PRO A 57 9.75 17.55 12.54
N VAL A 58 9.53 17.65 11.23
CA VAL A 58 10.62 17.63 10.23
C VAL A 58 11.49 18.88 10.35
N ALA A 59 10.87 20.06 10.50
CA ALA A 59 11.59 21.32 10.62
C ALA A 59 12.47 21.35 11.89
N ARG A 60 11.94 20.85 13.02
CA ARG A 60 12.67 20.74 14.29
C ARG A 60 13.87 19.79 14.16
N SER A 61 13.65 18.62 13.56
CA SER A 61 14.73 17.67 13.24
C SER A 61 15.85 18.33 12.42
N PHE A 62 15.51 19.13 11.40
CA PHE A 62 16.52 19.75 10.54
C PHE A 62 17.21 20.98 11.11
N TYR A 63 16.46 21.88 11.74
CA TYR A 63 16.91 23.24 12.04
C TYR A 63 17.18 23.48 13.52
N LYS A 64 16.65 22.63 14.40
CA LYS A 64 16.93 22.65 15.84
C LYS A 64 17.91 21.55 16.25
N GLU A 65 17.61 20.30 15.89
CA GLU A 65 18.46 19.13 16.21
C GLU A 65 19.62 18.91 15.23
N ASP A 66 19.71 19.75 14.19
CA ASP A 66 20.71 19.69 13.11
C ASP A 66 20.83 18.31 12.42
N GLN A 67 19.79 17.47 12.43
CA GLN A 67 19.83 16.17 11.77
C GLN A 67 20.05 16.32 10.26
N LYS A 68 20.82 15.40 9.67
CA LYS A 68 21.20 15.46 8.25
C LYS A 68 20.03 15.17 7.32
N ALA A 69 19.17 14.24 7.71
CA ALA A 69 18.12 13.71 6.87
C ALA A 69 16.93 13.21 7.70
N ALA A 70 15.74 13.19 7.09
CA ALA A 70 14.50 12.73 7.72
C ALA A 70 13.57 12.11 6.67
N PHE A 71 12.70 11.21 7.11
CA PHE A 71 11.60 10.67 6.32
C PHE A 71 10.29 11.37 6.72
N LEU A 72 9.50 11.77 5.74
CA LEU A 72 8.10 12.12 5.90
C LEU A 72 7.27 11.04 5.18
N VAL A 73 6.61 10.24 6.00
CA VAL A 73 5.86 9.06 5.60
C VAL A 73 4.40 9.42 5.75
N GLY A 74 3.80 9.86 4.64
CA GLY A 74 2.43 10.31 4.64
C GLY A 74 1.58 9.39 3.80
N GLU A 75 0.38 9.02 4.25
CA GLU A 75 -0.59 8.35 3.39
C GLU A 75 -0.86 9.14 2.09
N MET A 76 -1.41 8.44 1.09
CA MET A 76 -1.93 9.08 -0.12
C MET A 76 -2.93 10.18 0.25
N GLY A 77 -2.80 11.39 -0.30
CA GLY A 77 -3.76 12.48 -0.07
C GLY A 77 -3.44 13.42 1.09
N THR A 78 -2.54 13.05 2.01
CA THR A 78 -2.13 13.87 3.18
C THR A 78 -1.40 15.18 2.85
N GLY A 79 -1.07 15.44 1.58
CA GLY A 79 -0.36 16.65 1.15
C GLY A 79 1.15 16.63 1.36
N LYS A 80 1.81 15.46 1.16
CA LYS A 80 3.28 15.31 1.26
C LYS A 80 4.06 16.34 0.46
N THR A 81 3.63 16.63 -0.77
CA THR A 81 4.27 17.61 -1.66
C THR A 81 4.29 18.99 -1.01
N PHE A 82 3.11 19.45 -0.59
CA PHE A 82 2.92 20.71 0.11
C PHE A 82 3.69 20.77 1.44
N MET A 83 3.62 19.74 2.28
CA MET A 83 4.40 19.67 3.53
C MET A 83 5.92 19.76 3.25
N GLY A 84 6.41 19.08 2.21
CA GLY A 84 7.79 19.17 1.77
C GLY A 84 8.19 20.59 1.36
N LEU A 85 7.34 21.29 0.60
CA LEU A 85 7.55 22.69 0.23
C LEU A 85 7.50 23.62 1.44
N ALA A 86 6.56 23.43 2.36
CA ALA A 86 6.45 24.22 3.58
C ALA A 86 7.72 24.12 4.45
N VAL A 87 8.33 22.94 4.57
CA VAL A 87 9.62 22.76 5.25
C VAL A 87 10.73 23.60 4.61
N THR A 88 10.72 23.79 3.28
CA THR A 88 11.73 24.62 2.59
C THR A 88 11.63 26.10 2.97
N HIS A 89 10.41 26.57 3.24
CA HIS A 89 10.17 27.95 3.66
C HIS A 89 10.83 28.24 5.02
N LEU A 90 10.90 27.22 5.87
CA LEU A 90 11.47 27.29 7.22
C LEU A 90 13.02 27.25 7.28
N ILE A 91 13.70 27.07 6.15
CA ILE A 91 15.17 27.18 6.09
C ILE A 91 15.59 28.57 6.61
N PRO A 92 16.49 28.67 7.62
CA PRO A 92 16.89 29.93 8.24
C PRO A 92 17.90 30.70 7.36
N LYS A 93 17.54 30.96 6.11
CA LYS A 93 18.30 31.74 5.12
C LYS A 93 17.33 32.50 4.21
N PRO A 94 17.63 33.79 3.91
CA PRO A 94 16.80 34.57 2.99
C PRO A 94 16.97 34.10 1.53
N ALA A 95 18.19 33.71 1.15
CA ALA A 95 18.49 33.15 -0.15
C ALA A 95 18.93 31.69 -0.02
N LYS A 96 18.26 30.79 -0.75
CA LYS A 96 18.35 29.34 -0.54
C LYS A 96 18.12 28.56 -1.83
N ARG A 97 18.74 27.39 -1.92
CA ARG A 97 18.57 26.46 -3.05
C ARG A 97 17.96 25.16 -2.60
N ILE A 98 16.86 24.79 -3.24
CA ILE A 98 16.17 23.54 -3.01
C ILE A 98 16.27 22.70 -4.28
N LEU A 99 16.63 21.43 -4.13
CA LEU A 99 16.58 20.45 -5.22
C LEU A 99 15.49 19.44 -4.92
N ILE A 100 14.65 19.14 -5.90
CA ILE A 100 13.56 18.18 -5.81
C ILE A 100 13.79 17.10 -6.86
N GLN A 101 13.90 15.85 -6.42
CA GLN A 101 13.93 14.69 -7.29
C GLN A 101 12.60 13.94 -7.18
N CYS A 102 11.83 13.89 -8.26
CA CYS A 102 10.49 13.28 -8.29
C CYS A 102 10.32 12.34 -9.50
N PRO A 103 9.27 11.50 -9.55
CA PRO A 103 8.85 10.84 -10.78
C PRO A 103 8.78 11.83 -11.96
N GLY A 104 9.21 11.41 -13.15
CA GLY A 104 9.34 12.34 -14.29
C GLY A 104 8.03 13.02 -14.67
N HIS A 105 6.90 12.32 -14.50
CA HIS A 105 5.57 12.85 -14.78
C HIS A 105 5.07 13.86 -13.74
N LEU A 106 5.76 14.00 -12.60
CA LEU A 106 5.39 14.95 -11.53
C LEU A 106 6.18 16.25 -11.55
N VAL A 107 7.13 16.41 -12.49
CA VAL A 107 8.03 17.58 -12.50
C VAL A 107 7.26 18.89 -12.63
N GLN A 108 6.31 18.97 -13.56
CA GLN A 108 5.53 20.20 -13.76
C GLN A 108 4.62 20.49 -12.56
N LYS A 109 4.03 19.45 -11.98
CA LYS A 109 3.22 19.57 -10.76
C LYS A 109 4.02 20.15 -9.60
N TRP A 110 5.23 19.65 -9.36
CA TRP A 110 6.12 20.17 -8.32
C TRP A 110 6.52 21.64 -8.55
N ILE A 111 6.68 22.06 -9.81
CA ILE A 111 6.96 23.46 -10.17
C ILE A 111 5.74 24.34 -9.85
N ARG A 112 4.56 23.97 -10.35
CA ARG A 112 3.32 24.72 -10.11
C ARG A 112 3.00 24.81 -8.61
N GLU A 113 3.05 23.70 -7.88
CA GLU A 113 2.79 23.70 -6.43
C GLU A 113 3.81 24.57 -5.67
N ALA A 114 5.07 24.61 -6.11
CA ALA A 114 6.07 25.49 -5.52
C ALA A 114 5.72 26.97 -5.71
N GLU A 115 5.34 27.37 -6.93
CA GLU A 115 4.94 28.74 -7.28
C GLU A 115 3.66 29.16 -6.55
N GLU A 116 2.71 28.23 -6.35
CA GLU A 116 1.45 28.46 -5.63
C GLU A 116 1.61 28.44 -4.10
N THR A 117 2.73 27.91 -3.58
CA THR A 117 2.95 27.77 -2.12
C THR A 117 3.93 28.81 -1.60
N ILE A 118 5.04 29.04 -2.29
CA ILE A 118 6.18 29.82 -1.79
C ILE A 118 6.20 31.20 -2.46
N PRO A 119 6.09 32.29 -1.68
CA PRO A 119 6.11 33.64 -2.23
C PRO A 119 7.40 33.95 -2.99
N GLY A 120 7.27 34.36 -4.26
CA GLY A 120 8.38 34.86 -5.07
C GLY A 120 9.52 33.87 -5.31
N CYS A 121 9.23 32.56 -5.32
CA CYS A 121 10.25 31.57 -5.67
C CYS A 121 10.55 31.53 -7.17
N THR A 122 11.78 31.18 -7.51
CA THR A 122 12.21 30.96 -8.90
C THR A 122 12.37 29.46 -9.14
N CYS A 123 11.62 28.92 -10.09
CA CYS A 123 11.63 27.49 -10.42
C CYS A 123 12.49 27.17 -11.65
N PHE A 124 13.31 26.12 -11.57
CA PHE A 124 14.17 25.62 -12.64
C PHE A 124 13.80 24.18 -13.00
N ASN A 125 13.37 23.97 -14.24
CA ASN A 125 13.04 22.64 -14.77
C ASN A 125 14.29 21.96 -15.35
N LEU A 126 14.87 21.01 -14.61
CA LEU A 126 16.00 20.20 -15.06
C LEU A 126 15.59 18.90 -15.76
N ASN A 127 14.31 18.69 -16.09
CA ASN A 127 13.82 17.45 -16.71
C ASN A 127 13.96 17.44 -18.24
N ASP A 128 14.39 18.55 -18.84
CA ASP A 128 14.68 18.61 -20.27
C ASP A 128 15.90 17.74 -20.68
N LYS A 129 16.19 17.70 -21.99
CA LYS A 129 17.41 17.05 -22.51
C LYS A 129 18.64 17.97 -22.44
N SER A 130 18.45 19.27 -22.25
CA SER A 130 19.52 20.27 -22.29
C SER A 130 20.41 20.17 -21.05
N MET A 131 21.68 20.52 -21.22
CA MET A 131 22.63 20.72 -20.12
C MET A 131 22.92 22.21 -19.91
N GLU A 132 22.33 23.10 -20.71
CA GLU A 132 22.64 24.53 -20.74
C GLU A 132 22.49 25.18 -19.37
N GLN A 133 21.39 24.92 -18.67
CA GLN A 133 21.19 25.43 -17.30
C GLN A 133 22.32 24.98 -16.37
N LEU A 134 22.67 23.68 -16.36
CA LEU A 134 23.75 23.15 -15.51
C LEU A 134 25.14 23.67 -15.93
N LEU A 135 25.38 23.86 -17.22
CA LEU A 135 26.62 24.38 -17.77
C LEU A 135 26.79 25.87 -17.45
N ALA A 136 25.73 26.66 -17.58
CA ALA A 136 25.72 28.08 -17.22
C ALA A 136 26.11 28.27 -15.75
N HIS A 137 25.53 27.47 -14.84
CA HIS A 137 25.88 27.51 -13.42
C HIS A 137 27.27 26.94 -13.09
N LYS A 138 27.80 26.04 -13.92
CA LYS A 138 29.20 25.59 -13.81
C LYS A 138 30.18 26.70 -14.21
N LEU A 139 29.87 27.43 -15.28
CA LEU A 139 30.73 28.49 -15.82
C LEU A 139 30.67 29.75 -14.95
N HIS A 140 29.49 30.09 -14.44
CA HIS A 140 29.24 31.25 -13.60
C HIS A 140 28.50 30.83 -12.33
N LEU A 141 29.23 30.76 -11.22
CA LEU A 141 28.68 30.49 -9.89
C LEU A 141 27.98 31.74 -9.35
N ILE A 142 26.73 31.93 -9.75
CA ILE A 142 25.86 33.01 -9.26
C ILE A 142 25.39 32.66 -7.84
N ARG A 143 25.21 33.64 -6.95
CA ARG A 143 24.56 33.43 -5.63
C ARG A 143 23.04 33.44 -5.81
N PRO A 144 22.27 32.63 -5.07
CA PRO A 144 20.82 32.60 -5.25
C PRO A 144 20.21 33.95 -4.88
N ILE A 145 19.21 34.38 -5.65
CA ILE A 145 18.41 35.57 -5.37
C ILE A 145 17.07 35.06 -4.84
N GLY A 146 16.89 35.08 -3.52
CA GLY A 146 15.70 34.51 -2.87
C GLY A 146 15.66 32.97 -2.89
N THR A 147 14.48 32.41 -3.07
CA THR A 147 14.25 30.95 -3.01
C THR A 147 14.30 30.35 -4.41
N GLU A 148 15.36 29.59 -4.72
CA GLU A 148 15.49 28.85 -5.98
C GLU A 148 15.05 27.39 -5.79
N ILE A 149 14.14 26.91 -6.63
CA ILE A 149 13.60 25.54 -6.58
C ILE A 149 13.92 24.83 -7.89
N TRP A 150 14.75 23.81 -7.80
CA TRP A 150 15.26 23.05 -8.93
C TRP A 150 14.57 21.69 -8.95
N VAL A 151 13.90 21.34 -10.04
CA VAL A 151 13.10 20.11 -10.11
C VAL A 151 13.66 19.19 -11.20
N ILE A 152 13.93 17.93 -10.85
CA ILE A 152 14.46 16.92 -11.78
C ILE A 152 13.73 15.59 -11.67
N GLY A 153 13.36 15.00 -12.81
CA GLY A 153 12.78 13.66 -12.85
C GLY A 153 13.81 12.56 -12.55
N LYS A 154 13.41 11.51 -11.83
CA LYS A 154 14.25 10.32 -11.51
C LYS A 154 14.92 9.71 -12.74
N GLU A 155 14.17 9.60 -13.83
CA GLU A 155 14.70 9.08 -15.10
C GLU A 155 15.77 10.00 -15.68
N ARG A 156 15.57 11.33 -15.66
CA ARG A 156 16.52 12.28 -16.23
C ARG A 156 17.74 12.54 -15.35
N ALA A 157 17.62 12.31 -14.05
CA ALA A 157 18.73 12.42 -13.11
C ALA A 157 19.83 11.39 -13.39
N LYS A 158 19.47 10.20 -13.89
CA LYS A 158 20.39 9.07 -14.09
C LYS A 158 21.04 9.04 -15.48
N LEU A 159 22.13 8.27 -15.59
CA LEU A 159 22.82 8.02 -16.85
C LEU A 159 21.89 7.24 -17.79
N HIS A 160 21.67 7.77 -18.99
CA HIS A 160 21.08 7.00 -20.08
C HIS A 160 22.21 6.61 -21.04
N PHE A 161 22.40 5.30 -21.20
CA PHE A 161 23.11 4.78 -22.35
C PHE A 161 22.27 5.03 -23.61
N GLN A 162 22.93 5.25 -24.74
CA GLN A 162 22.22 5.12 -26.00
C GLN A 162 21.85 3.66 -26.19
N ARG A 163 20.74 3.39 -26.85
CA ARG A 163 20.31 2.01 -27.12
C ARG A 163 20.91 1.58 -28.45
N LYS A 164 21.39 0.33 -28.49
CA LYS A 164 21.62 -0.38 -29.74
C LYS A 164 20.68 -1.56 -29.80
N ARG A 165 20.35 -1.99 -31.01
CA ARG A 165 19.63 -3.23 -31.20
C ARG A 165 20.44 -4.40 -30.70
N GLN A 166 19.71 -5.37 -30.19
CA GLN A 166 20.24 -6.64 -29.76
C GLN A 166 19.47 -7.71 -30.52
N LEU A 167 20.03 -8.07 -31.66
CA LEU A 167 19.55 -9.12 -32.56
C LEU A 167 20.66 -10.15 -32.70
N VAL A 168 20.28 -11.41 -32.93
CA VAL A 168 21.20 -12.51 -33.19
C VAL A 168 20.94 -12.97 -34.61
N ILE A 169 21.97 -13.00 -35.46
CA ILE A 169 21.81 -13.51 -36.81
C ILE A 169 21.79 -15.04 -36.74
N ARG A 170 20.71 -15.67 -37.21
CA ARG A 170 20.61 -17.13 -37.37
C ARG A 170 20.19 -17.46 -38.79
N ARG A 171 20.98 -18.30 -39.48
CA ARG A 171 20.72 -18.71 -40.87
C ARG A 171 20.46 -17.52 -41.83
N GLY A 172 21.17 -16.41 -41.62
CA GLY A 172 21.05 -15.21 -42.45
C GLY A 172 19.89 -14.27 -42.09
N ALA A 173 19.01 -14.64 -41.15
CA ALA A 173 17.93 -13.77 -40.66
C ALA A 173 18.29 -13.12 -39.32
N GLU A 174 17.87 -11.88 -39.11
CA GLU A 174 17.92 -11.23 -37.80
C GLU A 174 16.88 -11.85 -36.86
N CYS A 175 17.31 -12.38 -35.73
CA CYS A 175 16.45 -13.06 -34.78
C CYS A 175 16.46 -12.42 -33.39
N CYS A 176 15.37 -12.60 -32.66
CA CYS A 176 15.28 -12.29 -31.24
C CYS A 176 16.35 -13.07 -30.45
N PRO A 177 17.11 -12.43 -29.55
CA PRO A 177 18.14 -13.09 -28.74
C PRO A 177 17.56 -14.10 -27.73
N GLU A 178 16.30 -13.93 -27.35
CA GLU A 178 15.66 -14.73 -26.29
C GLU A 178 14.90 -15.92 -26.85
N CYS A 179 13.97 -15.71 -27.80
CA CYS A 179 13.17 -16.79 -28.39
C CYS A 179 13.75 -17.35 -29.70
N GLY A 180 14.75 -16.69 -30.30
CA GLY A 180 15.42 -17.17 -31.52
C GLY A 180 14.61 -17.07 -32.81
N ARG A 181 13.38 -16.54 -32.78
CA ARG A 181 12.56 -16.31 -34.00
C ARG A 181 13.07 -15.11 -34.79
N ALA A 182 12.94 -15.19 -36.11
CA ALA A 182 13.23 -14.09 -37.02
C ALA A 182 12.33 -12.89 -36.70
N VAL A 183 12.87 -11.69 -36.79
CA VAL A 183 12.16 -10.44 -36.49
C VAL A 183 12.56 -9.39 -37.52
N GLU A 184 11.60 -8.54 -37.89
CA GLU A 184 11.86 -7.33 -38.67
C GLU A 184 11.78 -6.12 -37.74
N CYS A 185 12.88 -5.36 -37.65
CA CYS A 185 12.94 -4.16 -36.81
C CYS A 185 13.12 -2.91 -37.69
N SER A 186 12.13 -2.03 -37.75
CA SER A 186 12.23 -0.74 -38.46
C SER A 186 13.39 0.08 -37.93
N GLU A 187 14.37 0.51 -38.74
CA GLU A 187 15.59 1.28 -38.37
C GLU A 187 15.39 2.47 -37.41
N THR A 188 14.18 3.05 -37.40
CA THR A 188 13.83 4.18 -36.54
C THR A 188 13.45 3.79 -35.11
N ASP A 189 13.10 2.52 -34.87
CA ASP A 189 12.75 2.02 -33.55
C ASP A 189 14.02 1.87 -32.68
N LYS A 190 14.07 2.68 -31.62
CA LYS A 190 15.16 2.76 -30.65
C LYS A 190 14.99 1.80 -29.49
N ALA A 191 13.84 1.12 -29.37
CA ALA A 191 13.50 0.27 -28.25
C ALA A 191 12.71 -0.99 -28.68
N PRO A 192 13.13 -1.70 -29.75
CA PRO A 192 12.32 -2.77 -30.32
C PRO A 192 12.07 -3.87 -29.29
N VAL A 193 10.84 -4.35 -29.29
CA VAL A 193 10.39 -5.48 -28.47
C VAL A 193 10.02 -6.60 -29.43
N CYS A 194 10.38 -7.83 -29.08
CA CYS A 194 10.02 -8.98 -29.89
C CYS A 194 8.50 -9.15 -29.91
N GLU A 195 7.91 -9.12 -31.11
CA GLU A 195 6.47 -9.34 -31.30
C GLU A 195 6.02 -10.73 -30.86
N HIS A 196 6.94 -11.70 -30.83
CA HIS A 196 6.62 -13.08 -30.44
C HIS A 196 6.69 -13.36 -28.94
N CYS A 197 7.64 -12.77 -28.20
CA CYS A 197 7.86 -13.12 -26.79
C CYS A 197 7.92 -11.91 -25.85
N GLY A 198 7.76 -10.69 -26.35
CA GLY A 198 7.85 -9.47 -25.53
C GLY A 198 9.27 -9.17 -25.02
N ALA A 199 10.29 -9.94 -25.42
CA ALA A 199 11.66 -9.71 -25.01
C ALA A 199 12.20 -8.40 -25.59
N LYS A 200 12.95 -7.65 -24.78
CA LYS A 200 13.57 -6.39 -25.21
C LYS A 200 14.73 -6.72 -26.18
N MET A 201 14.61 -6.32 -27.43
CA MET A 201 15.62 -6.55 -28.48
C MET A 201 16.58 -5.37 -28.60
N TRP A 202 16.92 -4.77 -27.45
CA TRP A 202 17.87 -3.67 -27.38
C TRP A 202 18.72 -3.80 -26.12
N SER A 203 19.95 -3.31 -26.24
CA SER A 203 20.91 -3.25 -25.13
C SER A 203 21.50 -1.86 -25.02
N ALA A 204 22.25 -1.65 -23.93
CA ALA A 204 23.09 -0.48 -23.81
C ALA A 204 24.18 -0.47 -24.89
N ASP A 205 24.15 0.55 -25.74
CA ASP A 205 25.24 0.88 -26.63
C ASP A 205 26.36 1.52 -25.82
N ARG A 206 27.42 0.74 -25.58
CA ARG A 206 28.60 1.18 -24.84
C ARG A 206 29.60 1.94 -25.72
N ASN A 207 29.38 1.97 -27.04
CA ASN A 207 30.28 2.55 -28.03
C ASN A 207 29.83 3.94 -28.48
N LYS A 208 28.54 4.27 -28.32
CA LYS A 208 28.04 5.64 -28.56
C LYS A 208 28.24 6.55 -27.35
N VAL A 209 28.29 7.86 -27.62
CA VAL A 209 28.46 8.89 -26.58
C VAL A 209 27.38 8.75 -25.51
N ARG A 210 27.82 8.47 -24.27
CA ARG A 210 26.93 8.41 -23.11
C ARG A 210 26.34 9.81 -22.89
N ARG A 211 25.03 9.91 -22.68
CA ARG A 211 24.47 11.15 -22.12
C ARG A 211 25.06 11.32 -20.72
N TYR A 212 25.61 12.50 -20.44
CA TYR A 212 26.16 12.79 -19.13
C TYR A 212 25.00 12.81 -18.11
N ALA A 213 25.06 11.98 -17.06
CA ALA A 213 24.01 11.99 -16.03
C ALA A 213 23.98 13.34 -15.32
N LYS A 214 22.81 14.01 -15.30
CA LYS A 214 22.66 15.31 -14.61
C LYS A 214 23.06 15.22 -13.13
N ALA A 215 22.71 14.13 -12.43
CA ALA A 215 23.12 13.94 -11.03
C ALA A 215 24.64 13.77 -10.86
N GLU A 216 25.29 13.05 -11.76
CA GLU A 216 26.76 12.91 -11.75
C GLU A 216 27.43 14.25 -12.07
N PHE A 217 26.83 15.05 -12.96
CA PHE A 217 27.36 16.35 -13.35
C PHE A 217 27.37 17.28 -12.14
N ILE A 218 26.22 17.37 -11.46
CA ILE A 218 26.06 18.09 -10.20
C ILE A 218 27.09 17.61 -9.18
N LYS A 219 27.22 16.29 -8.98
CA LYS A 219 28.21 15.74 -8.04
C LYS A 219 29.65 16.13 -8.41
N ARG A 220 30.01 16.17 -9.69
CA ARG A 220 31.38 16.40 -10.13
C ARG A 220 31.76 17.88 -10.11
N PHE A 221 30.85 18.76 -10.53
CA PHE A 221 31.18 20.16 -10.81
C PHE A 221 30.63 21.15 -9.80
N PHE A 222 29.58 20.81 -9.05
CA PHE A 222 29.01 21.75 -8.08
C PHE A 222 29.71 21.62 -6.71
N PRO A 223 29.85 22.72 -5.96
CA PRO A 223 30.47 22.69 -4.65
C PRO A 223 29.69 21.82 -3.66
N LYS A 224 30.33 21.44 -2.56
CA LYS A 224 29.66 20.74 -1.46
C LYS A 224 28.63 21.68 -0.82
N ASN A 225 27.49 21.13 -0.40
CA ASN A 225 26.37 21.91 0.16
C ASN A 225 25.85 23.01 -0.78
N PHE A 226 25.90 22.77 -2.09
CA PHE A 226 25.34 23.70 -3.08
C PHE A 226 23.83 23.87 -2.91
N PHE A 227 23.13 22.77 -2.59
CA PHE A 227 21.71 22.78 -2.22
C PHE A 227 21.56 22.79 -0.70
N ASP A 228 20.70 23.65 -0.19
CA ASP A 228 20.38 23.73 1.24
C ASP A 228 19.49 22.56 1.67
N LEU A 229 18.56 22.15 0.81
CA LEU A 229 17.67 21.02 1.03
C LEU A 229 17.46 20.23 -0.26
N LEU A 230 17.54 18.90 -0.17
CA LEU A 230 17.14 17.96 -1.20
C LEU A 230 15.86 17.26 -0.77
N ILE A 231 14.82 17.34 -1.59
CA ILE A 231 13.58 16.58 -1.43
C ILE A 231 13.62 15.39 -2.39
N LEU A 232 13.44 14.19 -1.86
CA LEU A 232 13.37 12.94 -2.62
C LEU A 232 11.95 12.40 -2.56
N ASP A 233 11.21 12.55 -3.64
CA ASP A 233 9.81 12.11 -3.72
C ASP A 233 9.73 10.65 -4.18
N GLU A 234 8.76 9.91 -3.63
CA GLU A 234 8.59 8.46 -3.76
C GLU A 234 9.91 7.67 -3.58
N VAL A 235 10.58 7.87 -2.44
CA VAL A 235 11.92 7.30 -2.18
C VAL A 235 11.95 5.76 -2.26
N HIS A 236 10.81 5.09 -2.07
CA HIS A 236 10.69 3.64 -2.16
C HIS A 236 11.07 3.10 -3.56
N GLU A 237 10.91 3.88 -4.63
CA GLU A 237 11.38 3.50 -5.97
C GLU A 237 12.93 3.48 -6.08
N LEU A 238 13.63 4.17 -5.18
CA LEU A 238 15.09 4.32 -5.18
C LEU A 238 15.79 3.23 -4.35
N LYS A 239 15.06 2.20 -3.90
CA LYS A 239 15.55 1.13 -3.01
C LYS A 239 16.68 0.27 -3.57
N GLY A 240 16.87 0.20 -4.89
CA GLY A 240 17.86 -0.68 -5.49
C GLY A 240 19.30 -0.16 -5.38
N GLY A 241 20.21 -0.97 -4.84
CA GLY A 241 21.64 -0.63 -4.64
C GLY A 241 22.45 -0.39 -5.91
N GLY A 242 22.31 -1.29 -6.88
CA GLY A 242 22.99 -1.21 -8.19
C GLY A 242 22.21 -0.44 -9.26
N THR A 243 21.08 0.16 -8.91
CA THR A 243 20.23 0.85 -9.90
C THR A 243 20.80 2.23 -10.22
N ALA A 244 20.69 2.65 -11.48
CA ALA A 244 21.14 3.98 -11.90
C ALA A 244 20.39 5.11 -11.17
N GLN A 245 19.10 4.91 -10.85
CA GLN A 245 18.32 5.84 -10.03
C GLN A 245 18.87 5.96 -8.61
N GLY A 246 19.18 4.83 -7.95
CA GLY A 246 19.77 4.84 -6.61
C GLY A 246 21.19 5.46 -6.57
N GLN A 247 21.97 5.29 -7.64
CA GLN A 247 23.26 5.98 -7.78
C GLN A 247 23.07 7.50 -7.98
N ALA A 248 22.08 7.92 -8.78
CA ALA A 248 21.72 9.33 -8.93
C ALA A 248 21.32 9.96 -7.59
N MET A 249 20.48 9.29 -6.79
CA MET A 249 20.12 9.70 -5.42
C MET A 249 21.37 9.98 -4.58
N SER A 250 22.34 9.06 -4.59
CA SER A 250 23.59 9.18 -3.83
C SER A 250 24.42 10.39 -4.28
N CYS A 251 24.42 10.69 -5.58
CA CYS A 251 25.12 11.85 -6.14
C CYS A 251 24.50 13.17 -5.69
N LEU A 252 23.17 13.25 -5.65
CA LEU A 252 22.44 14.45 -5.21
C LEU A 252 22.58 14.68 -3.70
N ILE A 253 22.46 13.61 -2.89
CA ILE A 253 22.66 13.67 -1.43
C ILE A 253 24.05 14.23 -1.10
N ALA A 254 25.09 13.80 -1.82
CA ALA A 254 26.46 14.25 -1.59
C ALA A 254 26.66 15.77 -1.78
N ARG A 255 25.76 16.45 -2.50
CA ARG A 255 25.83 17.90 -2.77
C ARG A 255 24.81 18.73 -2.00
N SER A 256 24.02 18.09 -1.14
CA SER A 256 22.92 18.72 -0.42
C SER A 256 23.21 18.81 1.08
N ARG A 257 22.84 19.91 1.74
CA ARG A 257 23.08 20.11 3.19
C ARG A 257 22.09 19.32 4.04
N LYS A 258 20.80 19.32 3.70
CA LYS A 258 19.75 18.51 4.34
C LYS A 258 19.05 17.64 3.31
N VAL A 259 18.45 16.52 3.73
CA VAL A 259 17.74 15.58 2.83
C VAL A 259 16.40 15.18 3.44
N LEU A 260 15.31 15.53 2.77
CA LEU A 260 13.96 15.10 3.11
C LEU A 260 13.53 14.00 2.13
N ALA A 261 13.15 12.84 2.63
CA ALA A 261 12.59 11.77 1.80
C ALA A 261 11.08 11.66 2.03
N LEU A 262 10.31 11.75 0.95
CA LEU A 262 8.85 11.63 0.95
C LEU A 262 8.46 10.26 0.40
N THR A 263 7.50 9.59 1.03
CA THR A 263 6.94 8.35 0.50
C THR A 263 5.56 8.05 1.08
N GLY A 264 4.72 7.40 0.28
CA GLY A 264 3.45 6.82 0.74
C GLY A 264 3.63 5.66 1.72
N THR A 265 4.71 4.89 1.53
CA THR A 265 5.07 3.76 2.38
C THR A 265 6.58 3.71 2.54
N LEU A 266 7.08 3.47 3.75
CA LEU A 266 8.51 3.24 3.95
C LEU A 266 8.97 1.93 3.31
N MET A 267 8.10 0.91 3.23
CA MET A 267 8.51 -0.47 3.01
C MET A 267 7.62 -1.17 1.99
N GLY A 268 8.24 -1.79 0.98
CA GLY A 268 7.56 -2.69 0.04
C GLY A 268 7.53 -4.13 0.55
N GLY A 269 7.32 -4.31 1.87
CA GLY A 269 7.24 -5.57 2.64
C GLY A 269 8.50 -6.42 2.81
N TYR A 270 9.62 -6.06 2.18
CA TYR A 270 10.93 -6.70 2.44
C TYR A 270 11.84 -5.79 3.26
N GLY A 271 12.48 -6.33 4.29
CA GLY A 271 13.44 -5.58 5.12
C GLY A 271 14.58 -4.96 4.30
N ARG A 272 15.06 -5.68 3.27
CA ARG A 272 16.12 -5.21 2.37
C ARG A 272 15.80 -3.92 1.63
N ASP A 273 14.52 -3.61 1.41
CA ASP A 273 14.11 -2.41 0.66
C ASP A 273 14.57 -1.11 1.32
N LEU A 274 14.71 -1.10 2.65
CA LEU A 274 15.19 0.06 3.40
C LEU A 274 16.70 0.17 3.48
N PHE A 275 17.45 -0.89 3.21
CA PHE A 275 18.90 -0.92 3.42
C PHE A 275 19.62 0.21 2.68
N TYR A 276 19.38 0.35 1.37
CA TYR A 276 20.10 1.33 0.55
C TYR A 276 19.63 2.77 0.78
N PRO A 277 18.32 3.08 0.91
CA PRO A 277 17.87 4.39 1.37
C PRO A 277 18.54 4.81 2.69
N LEU A 278 18.51 3.93 3.71
CA LEU A 278 19.13 4.20 5.01
C LEU A 278 20.65 4.38 4.89
N TRP A 279 21.35 3.55 4.10
CA TRP A 279 22.79 3.71 3.90
C TRP A 279 23.16 5.06 3.27
N ARG A 280 22.38 5.52 2.28
CA ARG A 280 22.67 6.76 1.56
C ARG A 280 22.37 7.99 2.39
N MET A 281 21.29 7.95 3.19
CA MET A 281 20.86 9.08 4.02
C MET A 281 21.59 9.12 5.37
N PHE A 282 21.87 7.97 5.97
CA PHE A 282 22.43 7.81 7.31
C PHE A 282 23.65 6.87 7.35
N PRO A 283 24.72 7.13 6.56
CA PRO A 283 25.86 6.21 6.47
C PRO A 283 26.59 6.00 7.80
N ARG A 284 26.65 7.03 8.65
CA ARG A 284 27.28 6.94 9.99
C ARG A 284 26.51 6.01 10.92
N LEU A 285 25.18 6.11 10.91
CA LEU A 285 24.28 5.27 11.70
C LEU A 285 24.40 3.82 11.27
N MET A 286 24.32 3.55 9.97
CA MET A 286 24.43 2.20 9.43
C MET A 286 25.78 1.55 9.76
N LYS A 287 26.87 2.33 9.70
CA LYS A 287 28.20 1.88 10.12
C LYS A 287 28.27 1.60 11.63
N ALA A 288 27.71 2.48 12.46
CA ALA A 288 27.66 2.30 13.91
C ALA A 288 26.82 1.07 14.31
N ALA A 289 25.76 0.77 13.57
CA ALA A 289 24.95 -0.43 13.74
C ALA A 289 25.61 -1.73 13.23
N GLY A 290 26.84 -1.64 12.69
CA GLY A 290 27.64 -2.80 12.27
C GLY A 290 27.37 -3.30 10.85
N PHE A 291 26.74 -2.49 10.00
CA PHE A 291 26.47 -2.85 8.61
C PHE A 291 27.57 -2.37 7.65
N GLU A 292 27.71 -3.09 6.53
CA GLU A 292 28.62 -2.74 5.43
C GLU A 292 27.86 -2.55 4.12
N TYR A 293 28.28 -1.58 3.30
CA TYR A 293 27.66 -1.31 2.01
C TYR A 293 27.64 -2.56 1.12
N GLY A 294 26.46 -2.88 0.58
CA GLY A 294 26.28 -4.02 -0.32
C GLY A 294 26.07 -5.36 0.39
N ARG A 295 26.35 -5.48 1.69
CA ARG A 295 26.06 -6.69 2.49
C ARG A 295 24.64 -6.64 3.05
N THR A 296 23.66 -6.76 2.16
CA THR A 296 22.23 -6.67 2.51
C THR A 296 21.72 -7.86 3.33
N LEU A 297 22.38 -9.02 3.29
CA LEU A 297 21.89 -10.22 3.95
C LEU A 297 21.90 -10.08 5.48
N GLN A 298 22.96 -9.53 6.06
CA GLN A 298 23.06 -9.28 7.50
C GLN A 298 21.95 -8.35 7.99
N PHE A 299 21.58 -7.35 7.17
CA PHE A 299 20.48 -6.46 7.48
C PHE A 299 19.13 -7.19 7.43
N ALA A 300 18.90 -8.00 6.39
CA ALA A 300 17.70 -8.82 6.28
C ALA A 300 17.59 -9.88 7.39
N GLU A 301 18.70 -10.43 7.87
CA GLU A 301 18.71 -11.39 8.98
C GLU A 301 18.37 -10.74 10.33
N ARG A 302 18.74 -9.48 10.52
CA ARG A 302 18.44 -8.74 11.76
C ARG A 302 17.05 -8.12 11.76
N TYR A 303 16.63 -7.55 10.62
CA TYR A 303 15.43 -6.73 10.53
C TYR A 303 14.38 -7.24 9.55
N GLY A 304 14.61 -8.36 8.87
CA GLY A 304 13.64 -8.96 7.94
C GLY A 304 13.42 -10.44 8.25
N VAL A 305 12.67 -11.10 7.37
CA VAL A 305 12.45 -12.55 7.43
C VAL A 305 13.28 -13.24 6.35
N VAL A 306 14.10 -14.20 6.76
CA VAL A 306 14.98 -14.94 5.86
C VAL A 306 14.66 -16.43 5.95
N GLN A 307 14.20 -17.01 4.84
CA GLN A 307 13.97 -18.44 4.68
C GLN A 307 15.25 -19.11 4.16
N ARG A 308 15.70 -20.17 4.85
CA ARG A 308 16.81 -21.01 4.41
C ARG A 308 16.27 -22.39 4.04
N THR A 309 16.43 -22.78 2.78
CA THR A 309 16.07 -24.12 2.31
C THR A 309 17.32 -24.98 2.25
N TYR A 310 17.26 -26.12 2.92
CA TYR A 310 18.27 -27.18 2.89
C TYR A 310 17.77 -28.31 1.99
N ASP A 311 18.66 -28.89 1.18
CA ASP A 311 18.31 -30.05 0.37
C ASP A 311 18.36 -31.31 1.26
N SER A 312 17.43 -32.26 1.09
CA SER A 312 17.31 -33.42 1.99
C SER A 312 18.53 -34.35 1.92
N LYS A 313 19.30 -34.29 0.83
CA LYS A 313 20.59 -34.99 0.69
C LYS A 313 21.69 -34.42 1.59
N ASP A 314 21.56 -33.19 2.10
CA ASP A 314 22.51 -32.58 3.05
C ASP A 314 22.20 -32.95 4.51
N THR A 315 21.01 -33.51 4.81
CA THR A 315 20.62 -33.91 6.17
C THR A 315 21.02 -35.35 6.49
N ALA A 316 21.25 -36.18 5.47
CA ALA A 316 21.80 -37.53 5.58
C ALA A 316 23.32 -37.52 5.39
N VAL A 317 24.05 -36.84 6.29
CA VAL A 317 25.50 -36.98 6.37
C VAL A 317 25.83 -37.76 7.63
N SER A 318 26.20 -39.03 7.40
CA SER A 318 26.87 -39.91 8.33
C SER A 318 28.02 -39.21 9.05
N LEU A 319 28.10 -39.48 10.36
CA LEU A 319 29.22 -39.14 11.23
C LEU A 319 30.51 -39.83 10.74
N ASN A 320 31.18 -39.27 9.73
CA ASN A 320 32.53 -39.68 9.39
C ASN A 320 33.53 -38.97 10.31
N ILE A 321 34.15 -39.76 11.19
CA ILE A 321 35.06 -39.38 12.29
C ILE A 321 36.39 -38.75 11.81
N ALA A 322 36.64 -38.62 10.49
CA ALA A 322 37.98 -38.33 9.96
C ALA A 322 38.10 -37.10 9.02
N SER A 323 37.20 -36.10 9.07
CA SER A 323 37.41 -34.87 8.28
C SER A 323 37.06 -33.59 9.06
N LEU A 324 38.09 -32.78 9.34
CA LEU A 324 38.04 -31.45 9.97
C LEU A 324 37.50 -30.34 9.02
N GLY A 325 36.75 -30.69 7.97
CA GLY A 325 36.28 -29.75 6.95
C GLY A 325 34.84 -30.04 6.54
N ARG A 326 33.88 -29.46 7.26
CA ARG A 326 32.45 -29.62 7.01
C ARG A 326 32.05 -28.90 5.72
N LYS A 327 31.89 -29.61 4.60
CA LYS A 327 31.17 -29.09 3.42
C LYS A 327 29.67 -29.24 3.66
N ILE A 328 29.09 -28.29 4.39
CA ILE A 328 27.63 -28.09 4.40
C ILE A 328 27.24 -27.64 2.98
N GLY A 329 26.31 -28.32 2.32
CA GLY A 329 25.77 -27.87 1.04
C GLY A 329 25.24 -26.44 1.16
N ARG A 330 25.43 -25.63 0.10
CA ARG A 330 25.02 -24.22 0.10
C ARG A 330 23.51 -24.13 0.27
N SER A 331 23.05 -23.77 1.47
CA SER A 331 21.64 -23.48 1.73
C SER A 331 21.17 -22.37 0.78
N ARG A 332 20.06 -22.57 0.09
CA ARG A 332 19.42 -21.50 -0.68
C ARG A 332 18.74 -20.56 0.30
N VAL A 333 19.23 -19.33 0.37
CA VAL A 333 18.69 -18.29 1.24
C VAL A 333 17.76 -17.41 0.41
N LYS A 334 16.50 -17.34 0.80
CA LYS A 334 15.47 -16.52 0.17
C LYS A 334 14.86 -15.60 1.22
N GLU A 335 14.76 -14.31 0.91
CA GLU A 335 14.04 -13.37 1.77
C GLU A 335 12.53 -13.57 1.61
N SER A 336 11.81 -13.47 2.72
CA SER A 336 10.35 -13.54 2.78
C SER A 336 9.81 -12.19 3.27
N PRO A 337 8.56 -11.85 2.93
CA PRO A 337 7.92 -10.66 3.49
C PRO A 337 7.87 -10.71 5.02
N GLY A 338 8.09 -9.57 5.67
CA GLY A 338 8.09 -9.44 7.14
C GLY A 338 9.31 -8.68 7.66
N ILE A 339 9.12 -7.91 8.73
CA ILE A 339 10.08 -6.92 9.22
C ILE A 339 10.13 -6.96 10.76
N SER A 340 11.31 -7.10 11.33
CA SER A 340 11.43 -7.05 12.78
C SER A 340 10.94 -5.70 13.33
N PRO A 341 10.05 -5.69 14.35
CA PRO A 341 9.63 -4.47 15.04
C PRO A 341 10.81 -3.67 15.62
N LEU A 342 11.96 -4.31 15.87
CA LEU A 342 13.19 -3.67 16.34
C LEU A 342 13.75 -2.65 15.34
N LEU A 343 13.42 -2.76 14.05
CA LEU A 343 13.83 -1.80 13.04
C LEU A 343 13.30 -0.38 13.33
N LEU A 344 12.11 -0.30 13.93
CA LEU A 344 11.45 0.96 14.25
C LEU A 344 12.27 1.79 15.27
N PRO A 345 12.53 1.30 16.50
CA PRO A 345 13.33 2.05 17.47
C PRO A 345 14.81 2.16 17.06
N ASP A 346 15.39 1.14 16.43
CA ASP A 346 16.84 1.16 16.12
C ASP A 346 17.19 2.19 15.05
N LEU A 347 16.35 2.36 14.01
CA LEU A 347 16.73 3.12 12.81
C LEU A 347 15.70 4.15 12.33
N LEU A 348 14.40 3.98 12.61
CA LEU A 348 13.36 4.76 11.94
C LEU A 348 12.71 5.84 12.80
N LEU A 349 12.32 5.57 14.05
CA LEU A 349 11.45 6.45 14.86
C LEU A 349 12.08 7.84 15.11
N GLU A 350 13.38 7.91 15.39
CA GLU A 350 14.07 9.19 15.61
C GLU A 350 14.18 10.08 14.36
N ARG A 351 13.89 9.53 13.18
CA ARG A 351 14.20 10.13 11.87
C ARG A 351 13.02 10.11 10.91
N SER A 352 11.86 9.61 11.35
CA SER A 352 10.69 9.42 10.50
C SER A 352 9.48 10.06 11.15
N VAL A 353 8.72 10.78 10.34
CA VAL A 353 7.47 11.41 10.71
C VAL A 353 6.37 10.70 9.96
N PHE A 354 5.39 10.17 10.70
CA PHE A 354 4.27 9.42 10.14
C PHE A 354 3.02 10.31 10.17
N VAL A 355 2.37 10.46 9.01
CA VAL A 355 1.16 11.26 8.84
C VAL A 355 0.11 10.38 8.18
N ARG A 356 -0.97 10.10 8.90
CA ARG A 356 -2.09 9.31 8.39
C ARG A 356 -3.13 10.23 7.74
N LEU A 357 -4.02 9.64 6.96
CA LEU A 357 -5.12 10.40 6.37
C LEU A 357 -6.16 10.77 7.44
N ALA A 358 -6.40 9.88 8.41
CA ALA A 358 -7.20 10.12 9.61
C ALA A 358 -6.72 11.36 10.40
N ASP A 359 -5.41 11.59 10.47
CA ASP A 359 -4.87 12.77 11.16
C ASP A 359 -5.30 14.10 10.51
N ILE A 360 -5.78 14.07 9.25
CA ILE A 360 -6.15 15.24 8.43
C ILE A 360 -7.62 15.17 8.00
N SER A 361 -8.38 14.15 8.41
CA SER A 361 -9.74 13.86 7.94
C SER A 361 -10.71 15.02 8.22
N GLU A 362 -10.56 15.72 9.35
CA GLU A 362 -11.36 16.92 9.69
C GLU A 362 -11.30 18.03 8.63
N ALA A 363 -10.21 18.09 7.85
CA ALA A 363 -10.02 19.08 6.80
C ALA A 363 -10.43 18.59 5.41
N LEU A 364 -10.86 17.34 5.28
CA LEU A 364 -11.28 16.72 4.03
C LEU A 364 -12.81 16.54 4.00
N PRO A 365 -13.43 16.58 2.81
CA PRO A 365 -14.88 16.35 2.69
C PRO A 365 -15.23 14.89 2.98
N GLU A 366 -16.52 14.59 3.15
CA GLU A 366 -16.99 13.21 3.36
C GLU A 366 -16.54 12.28 2.22
N TYR A 367 -16.19 11.04 2.56
CA TYR A 367 -15.75 10.01 1.62
C TYR A 367 -16.61 8.76 1.78
N GLU A 368 -17.23 8.31 0.69
CA GLU A 368 -18.13 7.16 0.69
C GLU A 368 -17.74 6.15 -0.41
N GLU A 369 -17.58 4.89 -0.03
CA GLU A 369 -17.39 3.77 -0.96
C GLU A 369 -18.67 2.93 -1.07
N ILE A 370 -19.18 2.69 -2.27
CA ILE A 370 -20.48 2.05 -2.51
C ILE A 370 -20.26 0.85 -3.42
N ILE A 371 -20.67 -0.33 -2.97
CA ILE A 371 -20.71 -1.51 -3.84
C ILE A 371 -22.02 -1.52 -4.61
N VAL A 372 -21.93 -1.74 -5.91
CA VAL A 372 -23.06 -1.83 -6.82
C VAL A 372 -23.08 -3.24 -7.42
N PRO A 373 -23.77 -4.19 -6.77
CA PRO A 373 -24.03 -5.49 -7.36
C PRO A 373 -25.02 -5.32 -8.52
N VAL A 374 -24.75 -5.97 -9.65
CA VAL A 374 -25.60 -5.95 -10.84
C VAL A 374 -25.94 -7.39 -11.22
N ALA A 375 -27.22 -7.70 -11.46
CA ALA A 375 -27.61 -9.02 -11.98
C ALA A 375 -27.30 -9.11 -13.48
N MET A 376 -26.80 -10.26 -13.94
CA MET A 376 -26.74 -10.55 -15.38
C MET A 376 -28.16 -10.79 -15.91
N ASN A 377 -28.35 -10.63 -17.22
CA ASN A 377 -29.56 -11.13 -17.86
C ASN A 377 -29.44 -12.65 -18.08
N GLU A 378 -30.56 -13.31 -18.37
CA GLU A 378 -30.62 -14.79 -18.47
C GLU A 378 -29.63 -15.34 -19.50
N GLU A 379 -29.58 -14.77 -20.71
CA GLU A 379 -28.66 -15.20 -21.78
C GLU A 379 -27.19 -15.06 -21.40
N GLN A 380 -26.84 -13.98 -20.68
CA GLN A 380 -25.48 -13.71 -20.22
C GLN A 380 -25.08 -14.61 -19.06
N GLU A 381 -26.01 -14.89 -18.14
CA GLU A 381 -25.78 -15.78 -17.00
C GLU A 381 -25.52 -17.22 -17.48
N GLU A 382 -26.32 -17.72 -18.41
CA GLU A 382 -26.16 -19.07 -18.99
C GLU A 382 -24.79 -19.27 -19.65
N GLU A 383 -24.37 -18.36 -20.55
CA GLU A 383 -23.07 -18.45 -21.21
C GLU A 383 -21.89 -18.27 -20.24
N TYR A 384 -22.05 -17.37 -19.25
CA TYR A 384 -21.02 -17.15 -18.24
C TYR A 384 -20.84 -18.37 -17.34
N ASP A 385 -21.92 -19.01 -16.90
CA ASP A 385 -21.89 -20.18 -16.04
C ASP A 385 -21.25 -21.37 -16.76
N GLN A 386 -21.62 -21.59 -18.03
CA GLN A 386 -20.98 -22.62 -18.85
C GLN A 386 -19.47 -22.38 -19.00
N LEU A 387 -19.05 -21.15 -19.32
CA LEU A 387 -17.64 -20.79 -19.40
C LEU A 387 -16.91 -20.98 -18.07
N SER A 388 -17.56 -20.61 -16.96
CA SER A 388 -17.03 -20.74 -15.61
C SER A 388 -16.81 -22.21 -15.24
N GLU A 389 -17.78 -23.07 -15.50
CA GLU A 389 -17.66 -24.52 -15.22
C GLU A 389 -16.54 -25.18 -16.03
N ASP A 390 -16.46 -24.89 -17.33
CA ASP A 390 -15.43 -25.44 -18.22
C ASP A 390 -14.02 -25.06 -17.74
N LEU A 391 -13.81 -23.77 -17.49
CA LEU A 391 -12.50 -23.26 -17.09
C LEU A 391 -12.13 -23.67 -15.67
N MET A 392 -13.08 -23.74 -14.74
CA MET A 392 -12.82 -24.24 -13.38
C MET A 392 -12.40 -25.70 -13.41
N THR A 393 -13.09 -26.53 -14.19
CA THR A 393 -12.76 -27.96 -14.34
C THR A 393 -11.37 -28.14 -14.97
N ALA A 394 -11.10 -27.44 -16.07
CA ALA A 394 -9.80 -27.51 -16.74
C ALA A 394 -8.66 -27.01 -15.84
N THR A 395 -8.90 -25.94 -15.06
CA THR A 395 -7.89 -25.38 -14.14
C THR A 395 -7.60 -26.32 -12.97
N GLN A 396 -8.62 -26.97 -12.40
CA GLN A 396 -8.43 -27.98 -11.35
C GLN A 396 -7.53 -29.14 -11.83
N GLN A 397 -7.77 -29.62 -13.05
CA GLN A 397 -6.96 -30.68 -13.66
C GLN A 397 -5.52 -30.22 -13.94
N ALA A 398 -5.33 -28.99 -14.38
CA ALA A 398 -4.01 -28.40 -14.62
C ALA A 398 -3.22 -28.24 -13.31
N LEU A 399 -3.86 -27.72 -12.25
CA LEU A 399 -3.26 -27.54 -10.93
C LEU A 399 -2.86 -28.87 -10.28
N ALA A 400 -3.65 -29.93 -10.46
CA ALA A 400 -3.29 -31.27 -10.00
C ALA A 400 -1.99 -31.80 -10.62
N ARG A 401 -1.63 -31.30 -11.81
CA ARG A 401 -0.37 -31.62 -12.52
C ARG A 401 0.75 -30.61 -12.25
N GLY A 402 0.49 -29.59 -11.42
CA GLY A 402 1.43 -28.51 -11.13
C GLY A 402 1.54 -27.44 -12.23
N ASP A 403 0.62 -27.41 -13.20
CA ASP A 403 0.58 -26.36 -14.24
C ASP A 403 -0.27 -25.18 -13.79
N MET A 404 0.35 -23.99 -13.73
CA MET A 404 -0.28 -22.75 -13.31
C MET A 404 -0.64 -21.82 -14.50
N ARG A 405 -0.34 -22.20 -15.74
CA ARG A 405 -0.52 -21.33 -16.92
C ARG A 405 -1.97 -21.00 -17.20
N LEU A 406 -2.87 -21.98 -17.03
CA LEU A 406 -4.29 -21.80 -17.28
C LEU A 406 -4.95 -20.86 -16.27
N LEU A 407 -4.47 -20.83 -15.03
CA LEU A 407 -5.07 -20.05 -13.96
C LEU A 407 -5.19 -18.56 -14.31
N GLY A 408 -4.15 -18.00 -14.94
CA GLY A 408 -4.15 -16.59 -15.32
C GLY A 408 -5.11 -16.29 -16.46
N LYS A 409 -5.15 -17.18 -17.46
CA LYS A 409 -6.09 -17.09 -18.58
C LYS A 409 -7.54 -17.22 -18.11
N MET A 410 -7.83 -18.17 -17.21
CA MET A 410 -9.15 -18.35 -16.62
C MET A 410 -9.62 -17.08 -15.92
N LEU A 411 -8.84 -16.58 -14.96
CA LEU A 411 -9.23 -15.43 -14.15
C LEU A 411 -9.48 -14.18 -15.00
N GLN A 412 -8.58 -13.90 -15.95
CA GLN A 412 -8.74 -12.77 -16.87
C GLN A 412 -10.00 -12.91 -17.74
N SER A 413 -10.35 -14.13 -18.16
CA SER A 413 -11.51 -14.35 -19.02
C SER A 413 -12.82 -14.25 -18.24
N LEU A 414 -12.89 -14.84 -17.03
CA LEU A 414 -14.07 -14.75 -16.17
C LEU A 414 -14.31 -13.35 -15.61
N LEU A 415 -13.27 -12.52 -15.46
CA LEU A 415 -13.45 -11.11 -15.12
C LEU A 415 -13.93 -10.27 -16.31
N ALA A 416 -13.49 -10.61 -17.53
CA ALA A 416 -13.74 -9.81 -18.73
C ALA A 416 -15.03 -10.15 -19.47
N TYR A 417 -15.37 -11.44 -19.61
CA TYR A 417 -16.50 -11.89 -20.40
C TYR A 417 -17.83 -11.26 -19.99
N PRO A 418 -18.18 -11.13 -18.68
CA PRO A 418 -19.43 -10.47 -18.30
C PRO A 418 -19.56 -9.03 -18.83
N ASP A 419 -18.48 -8.26 -18.87
CA ASP A 419 -18.56 -6.89 -19.39
C ASP A 419 -18.44 -6.83 -20.92
N GLY A 420 -17.88 -7.87 -21.54
CA GLY A 420 -17.50 -7.93 -22.95
C GLY A 420 -18.21 -9.01 -23.75
N CYS A 421 -19.35 -9.53 -23.29
CA CYS A 421 -20.02 -10.70 -23.87
C CYS A 421 -20.50 -10.50 -25.33
N ARG A 422 -20.44 -9.28 -25.86
CA ARG A 422 -20.66 -8.97 -27.29
C ARG A 422 -19.56 -9.49 -28.21
N ALA A 423 -18.41 -9.88 -27.65
CA ALA A 423 -17.34 -10.56 -28.36
C ALA A 423 -17.22 -12.00 -27.86
N PRO A 424 -16.92 -12.96 -28.76
CA PRO A 424 -16.70 -14.33 -28.33
C PRO A 424 -15.40 -14.42 -27.53
N GLU A 425 -15.38 -15.31 -26.54
CA GLU A 425 -14.21 -15.53 -25.71
C GLU A 425 -13.76 -16.99 -25.89
N GLN A 426 -12.48 -17.20 -26.22
CA GLN A 426 -11.91 -18.54 -26.41
C GLN A 426 -10.59 -18.65 -25.67
N ILE A 427 -10.51 -19.65 -24.80
CA ILE A 427 -9.33 -19.91 -23.98
C ILE A 427 -8.71 -21.21 -24.46
N THR A 428 -7.41 -21.14 -24.77
CA THR A 428 -6.63 -22.30 -25.19
C THR A 428 -5.53 -22.63 -24.18
N LEU A 429 -5.14 -23.91 -24.14
CA LEU A 429 -4.01 -24.40 -23.38
C LEU A 429 -3.10 -25.22 -24.30
N GLU A 430 -1.85 -24.79 -24.43
CA GLU A 430 -0.83 -25.54 -25.17
C GLU A 430 -0.48 -26.86 -24.47
N LYS A 431 -0.74 -27.99 -25.14
CA LYS A 431 -0.28 -29.32 -24.74
C LYS A 431 0.53 -29.94 -25.87
N ASN A 432 1.76 -30.35 -25.57
CA ASN A 432 2.66 -31.00 -26.53
C ASN A 432 2.85 -30.22 -27.85
N GLY A 433 2.80 -28.88 -27.82
CA GLY A 433 2.91 -28.02 -29.01
C GLY A 433 1.62 -27.81 -29.79
N ILE A 434 0.47 -28.29 -29.29
CA ILE A 434 -0.86 -28.09 -29.87
C ILE A 434 -1.69 -27.22 -28.92
N GLU A 435 -2.28 -26.14 -29.42
CA GLU A 435 -3.23 -25.32 -28.65
C GLU A 435 -4.60 -26.01 -28.66
N GLU A 436 -5.02 -26.51 -27.50
CA GLU A 436 -6.35 -27.10 -27.32
C GLU A 436 -7.28 -26.06 -26.69
N VAL A 437 -8.52 -25.94 -27.20
CA VAL A 437 -9.56 -25.11 -26.57
C VAL A 437 -10.00 -25.79 -25.28
N VAL A 438 -9.97 -25.03 -24.17
CA VAL A 438 -10.32 -25.51 -22.83
C VAL A 438 -11.57 -24.84 -22.26
N GLY A 439 -12.07 -23.80 -22.93
CA GLY A 439 -13.33 -23.14 -22.62
C GLY A 439 -13.63 -22.09 -23.68
N SER A 440 -14.91 -21.92 -23.99
CA SER A 440 -15.38 -20.92 -24.96
C SER A 440 -16.74 -20.40 -24.59
N ALA A 441 -16.98 -19.13 -24.87
CA ALA A 441 -18.29 -18.51 -24.75
C ALA A 441 -18.66 -17.76 -26.03
N MET A 442 -19.94 -17.81 -26.39
CA MET A 442 -20.43 -17.19 -27.61
C MET A 442 -20.56 -15.67 -27.48
N ALA A 443 -20.59 -14.99 -28.63
CA ALA A 443 -20.91 -13.57 -28.66
C ALA A 443 -22.43 -13.39 -28.54
N LEU A 444 -22.85 -12.56 -27.59
CA LEU A 444 -24.24 -12.23 -27.34
C LEU A 444 -24.62 -10.94 -28.05
N ASN A 445 -25.84 -10.91 -28.60
CA ASN A 445 -26.37 -9.74 -29.29
C ASN A 445 -27.20 -8.88 -28.34
N ILE A 446 -26.55 -8.30 -27.33
CA ILE A 446 -27.17 -7.45 -26.32
C ILE A 446 -26.86 -5.98 -26.64
N ASP A 447 -27.89 -5.16 -26.86
CA ASP A 447 -27.68 -3.76 -27.21
C ASP A 447 -27.12 -2.94 -26.03
N LEU A 448 -27.72 -3.05 -24.85
CA LEU A 448 -27.28 -2.37 -23.63
C LEU A 448 -27.15 -3.40 -22.50
N LEU A 449 -25.97 -3.47 -21.88
CA LEU A 449 -25.71 -4.44 -20.80
C LEU A 449 -26.31 -3.96 -19.48
N PRO A 450 -26.70 -4.86 -18.56
CA PRO A 450 -27.25 -4.46 -17.25
C PRO A 450 -26.33 -3.52 -16.47
N LYS A 451 -25.01 -3.69 -16.61
CA LYS A 451 -24.01 -2.82 -15.97
C LYS A 451 -23.89 -1.46 -16.64
N GLU A 452 -24.12 -1.37 -17.95
CA GLU A 452 -24.17 -0.11 -18.69
C GLU A 452 -25.44 0.67 -18.36
N GLU A 453 -26.59 -0.01 -18.25
CA GLU A 453 -27.84 0.57 -17.74
C GLU A 453 -27.63 1.18 -16.35
N ARG A 454 -27.04 0.39 -15.44
CA ARG A 454 -26.77 0.85 -14.08
C ARG A 454 -25.77 2.01 -14.05
N LEU A 455 -24.78 2.02 -14.95
CA LEU A 455 -23.85 3.14 -15.09
C LEU A 455 -24.59 4.41 -15.52
N LEU A 456 -25.48 4.33 -16.52
CA LEU A 456 -26.27 5.46 -16.99
C LEU A 456 -27.17 6.03 -15.89
N GLU A 457 -27.78 5.19 -15.05
CA GLU A 457 -28.57 5.62 -13.90
C GLU A 457 -27.74 6.44 -12.90
N ILE A 458 -26.54 5.95 -12.56
CA ILE A 458 -25.64 6.66 -11.63
C ILE A 458 -25.16 7.97 -12.26
N LEU A 459 -24.74 7.96 -13.53
CA LEU A 459 -24.31 9.16 -14.24
C LEU A 459 -25.44 10.20 -14.32
N ALA A 460 -26.68 9.79 -14.56
CA ALA A 460 -27.83 10.69 -14.58
C ALA A 460 -28.12 11.30 -13.20
N ALA A 461 -27.99 10.53 -12.12
CA ALA A 461 -28.16 11.02 -10.76
C ALA A 461 -27.08 12.03 -10.35
N GLU A 462 -25.83 11.79 -10.76
CA GLU A 462 -24.69 12.68 -10.49
C GLU A 462 -24.75 13.96 -11.35
N LYS A 463 -25.14 13.85 -12.63
CA LYS A 463 -25.34 14.99 -13.52
C LYS A 463 -26.43 15.93 -13.02
N LYS A 464 -27.51 15.41 -12.42
CA LYS A 464 -28.55 16.23 -11.76
C LYS A 464 -28.01 17.04 -10.58
N GLN A 465 -26.94 16.59 -9.93
CA GLN A 465 -26.25 17.30 -8.86
C GLN A 465 -25.12 18.21 -9.39
N GLY A 466 -24.93 18.31 -10.71
CA GLY A 466 -23.84 19.08 -11.32
C GLY A 466 -22.46 18.45 -11.14
N ARG A 467 -22.39 17.15 -10.82
CA ARG A 467 -21.15 16.45 -10.49
C ARG A 467 -20.59 15.74 -11.71
N LYS A 468 -19.31 15.96 -12.02
CA LYS A 468 -18.58 15.22 -13.07
C LYS A 468 -18.11 13.87 -12.53
N VAL A 469 -18.02 12.88 -13.42
CA VAL A 469 -17.75 11.49 -13.04
C VAL A 469 -16.54 10.91 -13.76
N ALA A 470 -15.62 10.28 -13.03
CA ALA A 470 -14.53 9.49 -13.61
C ALA A 470 -14.89 8.00 -13.61
N VAL A 471 -14.93 7.37 -14.79
CA VAL A 471 -15.24 5.96 -14.98
C VAL A 471 -13.97 5.18 -15.36
N PHE A 472 -13.68 4.13 -14.60
CA PHE A 472 -12.48 3.32 -14.74
C PHE A 472 -12.74 1.96 -15.37
N LEU A 473 -11.95 1.63 -16.41
CA LEU A 473 -11.95 0.37 -17.13
C LEU A 473 -10.54 -0.23 -17.16
N GLU A 474 -10.38 -1.51 -16.81
CA GLU A 474 -9.05 -2.12 -16.70
C GLU A 474 -8.62 -2.84 -17.98
N HIS A 475 -9.56 -3.48 -18.67
CA HIS A 475 -9.25 -4.28 -19.86
C HIS A 475 -8.85 -3.40 -21.04
N THR A 476 -7.86 -3.87 -21.81
CA THR A 476 -7.31 -3.16 -22.97
C THR A 476 -7.02 -4.16 -24.09
N GLY A 477 -6.68 -3.68 -25.30
CA GLY A 477 -6.36 -4.56 -26.43
C GLY A 477 -7.61 -5.21 -27.01
N THR A 478 -7.63 -6.55 -27.10
CA THR A 478 -8.75 -7.31 -27.67
C THR A 478 -10.02 -7.26 -26.83
N ARG A 479 -9.92 -6.85 -25.55
CA ARG A 479 -11.03 -6.71 -24.60
C ARG A 479 -11.30 -5.25 -24.23
N ASP A 480 -10.93 -4.32 -25.11
CA ASP A 480 -11.11 -2.88 -24.88
C ASP A 480 -12.58 -2.46 -25.08
N LEU A 481 -13.23 -2.08 -23.99
CA LEU A 481 -14.63 -1.63 -24.01
C LEU A 481 -14.79 -0.11 -24.11
N LEU A 482 -13.69 0.65 -24.04
CA LEU A 482 -13.75 2.11 -24.06
C LEU A 482 -14.48 2.68 -25.29
N PRO A 483 -14.27 2.19 -26.53
CA PRO A 483 -14.97 2.73 -27.71
C PRO A 483 -16.47 2.47 -27.65
N THR A 484 -16.87 1.26 -27.30
CA THR A 484 -18.29 0.87 -27.17
C THR A 484 -18.97 1.69 -26.09
N LEU A 485 -18.32 1.86 -24.94
CA LEU A 485 -18.88 2.65 -23.84
C LEU A 485 -18.98 4.13 -24.19
N GLU A 486 -17.98 4.71 -24.87
CA GLU A 486 -18.03 6.09 -25.37
C GLU A 486 -19.24 6.31 -26.29
N GLN A 487 -19.48 5.39 -27.23
CA GLN A 487 -20.64 5.45 -28.12
C GLN A 487 -21.95 5.40 -27.31
N LYS A 488 -22.11 4.41 -26.42
CA LYS A 488 -23.33 4.23 -25.62
C LYS A 488 -23.62 5.41 -24.70
N LEU A 489 -22.60 5.99 -24.08
CA LEU A 489 -22.75 7.20 -23.26
C LEU A 489 -23.15 8.41 -24.10
N SER A 490 -22.58 8.57 -25.29
CA SER A 490 -22.89 9.66 -26.21
C SER A 490 -24.32 9.59 -26.74
N GLU A 491 -24.78 8.40 -27.12
CA GLU A 491 -26.16 8.13 -27.55
C GLU A 491 -27.19 8.48 -26.45
N ASN A 492 -26.79 8.37 -25.18
CA ASN A 492 -27.62 8.68 -24.01
C ASN A 492 -27.40 10.10 -23.44
N GLY A 493 -26.78 11.00 -24.21
CA GLY A 493 -26.69 12.43 -23.86
C GLY A 493 -25.60 12.81 -22.85
N PHE A 494 -24.55 11.99 -22.73
CA PHE A 494 -23.34 12.32 -21.97
C PHE A 494 -22.18 12.63 -22.91
N SER A 495 -21.26 13.48 -22.46
CA SER A 495 -20.05 13.83 -23.23
C SER A 495 -18.80 13.26 -22.56
N PRO A 496 -18.36 12.04 -22.93
CA PRO A 496 -17.18 11.40 -22.35
C PRO A 496 -15.86 11.95 -22.92
N LEU A 497 -14.87 12.14 -22.05
CA LEU A 497 -13.47 12.37 -22.42
C LEU A 497 -12.68 11.08 -22.23
N ILE A 498 -12.01 10.59 -23.27
CA ILE A 498 -11.16 9.39 -23.16
C ILE A 498 -9.71 9.76 -22.84
N LEU A 499 -9.16 9.15 -21.79
CA LEU A 499 -7.72 9.17 -21.48
C LEU A 499 -7.09 7.79 -21.71
N ARG A 500 -6.34 7.67 -22.82
CA ARG A 500 -5.53 6.48 -23.17
C ARG A 500 -4.05 6.70 -22.92
N SER A 501 -3.29 5.60 -22.79
CA SER A 501 -1.86 5.67 -22.52
C SER A 501 -1.05 6.40 -23.61
N GLN A 502 -1.50 6.30 -24.87
CA GLN A 502 -0.90 6.91 -26.06
C GLN A 502 -1.41 8.33 -26.34
N ALA A 503 -2.52 8.76 -25.73
CA ALA A 503 -3.16 10.04 -26.03
C ALA A 503 -2.24 11.23 -25.68
N VAL A 504 -1.56 11.14 -24.54
CA VAL A 504 -0.67 12.20 -24.05
C VAL A 504 0.46 11.59 -23.20
N LYS A 505 1.64 12.19 -23.30
CA LYS A 505 2.79 11.80 -22.48
C LYS A 505 2.44 11.95 -20.99
N PRO A 506 2.88 11.04 -20.11
CA PRO A 506 2.59 11.10 -18.67
C PRO A 506 2.85 12.47 -18.03
N GLU A 507 3.92 13.16 -18.47
CA GLU A 507 4.36 14.46 -17.96
C GLU A 507 3.38 15.62 -18.23
N ASN A 508 2.51 15.46 -19.24
CA ASN A 508 1.58 16.50 -19.68
C ASN A 508 0.12 16.11 -19.44
N ARG A 509 -0.14 14.97 -18.80
CA ARG A 509 -1.51 14.43 -18.61
C ARG A 509 -2.40 15.36 -17.84
N GLU A 510 -1.88 15.94 -16.77
CA GLU A 510 -2.64 16.79 -15.87
C GLU A 510 -3.05 18.10 -16.54
N GLU A 511 -2.11 18.78 -17.19
CA GLU A 511 -2.38 20.00 -17.95
C GLU A 511 -3.33 19.75 -19.12
N TRP A 512 -3.15 18.64 -19.83
CA TRP A 512 -4.05 18.23 -20.91
C TRP A 512 -5.47 17.99 -20.40
N LEU A 513 -5.60 17.28 -19.27
CA LEU A 513 -6.89 16.97 -18.66
C LEU A 513 -7.57 18.26 -18.20
N LYS A 514 -6.86 19.14 -17.49
CA LYS A 514 -7.38 20.44 -17.05
C LYS A 514 -7.86 21.29 -18.24
N THR A 515 -7.03 21.43 -19.28
CA THR A 515 -7.39 22.20 -20.49
C THR A 515 -8.65 21.66 -21.16
N LYS A 516 -8.83 20.34 -21.18
CA LYS A 516 -10.02 19.69 -21.75
C LYS A 516 -11.25 19.85 -20.86
N ILE A 517 -11.10 19.79 -19.54
CA ILE A 517 -12.22 19.96 -18.60
C ILE A 517 -12.68 21.42 -18.55
N ASP A 518 -11.75 22.37 -18.67
CA ASP A 518 -12.00 23.81 -18.65
C ASP A 518 -12.83 24.28 -19.86
N THR A 519 -12.91 23.50 -20.95
CA THR A 519 -13.83 23.82 -22.07
C THR A 519 -15.31 23.70 -21.67
N GLY A 520 -15.59 22.96 -20.59
CA GLY A 520 -16.96 22.67 -20.16
C GLY A 520 -17.71 21.67 -21.03
N GLU A 521 -17.05 21.09 -22.04
CA GLU A 521 -17.70 20.19 -23.01
C GLU A 521 -17.90 18.76 -22.49
N TYR A 522 -17.19 18.36 -21.42
CA TYR A 522 -17.15 16.98 -20.95
C TYR A 522 -17.79 16.79 -19.57
N ASP A 523 -18.69 15.82 -19.49
CA ASP A 523 -19.40 15.44 -18.26
C ASP A 523 -18.70 14.31 -17.49
N CYS A 524 -17.99 13.44 -18.22
CA CYS A 524 -17.33 12.28 -17.63
C CYS A 524 -15.97 11.97 -18.26
N LEU A 525 -15.11 11.28 -17.51
CA LEU A 525 -13.79 10.84 -17.93
C LEU A 525 -13.77 9.32 -18.01
N LEU A 526 -13.43 8.74 -19.17
CA LEU A 526 -13.18 7.31 -19.32
C LEU A 526 -11.67 7.06 -19.34
N SER A 527 -11.17 6.25 -18.40
CA SER A 527 -9.73 6.00 -18.29
C SER A 527 -9.42 4.62 -17.71
N ASN A 528 -8.19 4.15 -17.92
CA ASN A 528 -7.67 3.03 -17.16
C ASN A 528 -7.15 3.50 -15.78
N PRO A 529 -7.49 2.82 -14.66
CA PRO A 529 -7.04 3.22 -13.33
C PRO A 529 -5.50 3.22 -13.20
N ASN A 530 -4.80 2.40 -13.99
CA ASN A 530 -3.34 2.39 -14.04
C ASN A 530 -2.72 3.69 -14.59
N LEU A 531 -3.48 4.50 -15.32
CA LEU A 531 -3.01 5.80 -15.82
C LEU A 531 -3.13 6.90 -14.76
N VAL A 532 -3.99 6.69 -13.77
CA VAL A 532 -4.31 7.67 -12.71
C VAL A 532 -3.64 7.28 -11.38
N LYS A 533 -3.31 6.00 -11.17
CA LYS A 533 -2.68 5.51 -9.93
C LYS A 533 -1.37 6.21 -9.55
N THR A 534 -0.73 6.94 -10.47
CA THR A 534 0.46 7.76 -10.19
C THR A 534 0.26 9.21 -10.61
N GLY A 535 0.38 10.11 -9.64
CA GLY A 535 0.61 11.54 -9.85
C GLY A 535 -0.51 12.43 -10.39
N LEU A 536 -1.52 11.88 -11.08
CA LEU A 536 -2.66 12.65 -11.58
C LEU A 536 -3.66 12.94 -10.44
N ASP A 537 -4.12 14.18 -10.33
CA ASP A 537 -5.21 14.55 -9.41
C ASP A 537 -6.51 14.67 -10.18
N LEU A 538 -7.62 14.22 -9.57
CA LEU A 538 -8.94 14.19 -10.20
C LEU A 538 -9.95 15.03 -9.40
N LEU A 539 -9.52 16.19 -8.90
CA LEU A 539 -10.36 17.09 -8.08
C LEU A 539 -11.66 17.47 -8.81
N ASP A 540 -11.61 17.65 -10.12
CA ASP A 540 -12.78 17.96 -10.96
C ASP A 540 -13.84 16.85 -11.00
N PHE A 541 -13.49 15.63 -10.58
CA PHE A 541 -14.36 14.44 -10.60
C PHE A 541 -14.64 13.97 -9.17
N PRO A 542 -15.57 14.59 -8.44
CA PRO A 542 -15.91 14.20 -7.07
C PRO A 542 -16.55 12.80 -6.99
N THR A 543 -16.97 12.24 -8.12
CA THR A 543 -17.50 10.88 -8.20
C THR A 543 -16.63 10.00 -9.08
N ILE A 544 -16.27 8.82 -8.56
CA ILE A 544 -15.47 7.81 -9.25
C ILE A 544 -16.30 6.53 -9.37
N ILE A 545 -16.30 5.92 -10.55
CA ILE A 545 -16.96 4.64 -10.80
C ILE A 545 -15.95 3.65 -11.35
N PHE A 546 -15.69 2.57 -10.63
CA PHE A 546 -14.98 1.41 -11.17
C PHE A 546 -15.98 0.54 -11.91
N PHE A 547 -16.13 0.80 -13.22
CA PHE A 547 -16.90 -0.07 -14.10
C PHE A 547 -16.22 -1.44 -14.18
N GLN A 548 -14.89 -1.49 -14.30
CA GLN A 548 -14.13 -2.72 -14.11
C GLN A 548 -13.27 -2.62 -12.85
N CYS A 549 -13.53 -3.53 -11.91
CA CYS A 549 -12.68 -3.72 -10.75
C CYS A 549 -11.61 -4.76 -11.10
N GLY A 550 -10.34 -4.38 -11.01
CA GLY A 550 -9.25 -5.35 -11.14
C GLY A 550 -9.09 -6.25 -9.94
N TYR A 551 -7.97 -6.99 -9.89
CA TYR A 551 -7.57 -7.82 -8.74
C TYR A 551 -6.39 -7.22 -7.93
N SER A 552 -5.99 -5.97 -8.22
CA SER A 552 -4.93 -5.25 -7.51
C SER A 552 -5.50 -4.26 -6.47
N VAL A 553 -5.48 -4.65 -5.20
CA VAL A 553 -5.88 -3.79 -4.04
C VAL A 553 -5.14 -2.45 -4.07
N PHE A 554 -3.85 -2.46 -4.40
CA PHE A 554 -3.04 -1.26 -4.48
C PHE A 554 -3.57 -0.30 -5.53
N THR A 555 -3.82 -0.77 -6.76
CA THR A 555 -4.31 0.11 -7.84
C THR A 555 -5.68 0.70 -7.50
N LEU A 556 -6.55 -0.10 -6.89
CA LEU A 556 -7.89 0.32 -6.50
C LEU A 556 -7.86 1.40 -5.41
N ARG A 557 -7.14 1.21 -4.29
CA ARG A 557 -6.94 2.23 -3.24
C ARG A 557 -6.26 3.50 -3.77
N GLN A 558 -5.29 3.33 -4.66
CA GLN A 558 -4.55 4.46 -5.24
C GLN A 558 -5.39 5.31 -6.16
N ALA A 559 -6.31 4.70 -6.92
CA ALA A 559 -7.16 5.38 -7.87
C ALA A 559 -8.41 5.99 -7.22
N SER A 560 -9.02 5.33 -6.22
CA SER A 560 -10.19 5.86 -5.50
C SER A 560 -9.87 7.14 -4.71
N ARG A 561 -8.68 7.22 -4.10
CA ARG A 561 -8.21 8.40 -3.34
C ARG A 561 -7.61 9.53 -4.21
N ARG A 562 -7.89 9.55 -5.52
CA ARG A 562 -7.37 10.60 -6.45
C ARG A 562 -8.24 11.84 -6.49
N SER A 563 -9.52 11.68 -6.18
CA SER A 563 -10.46 12.78 -6.02
C SER A 563 -10.56 13.25 -4.57
N TRP A 564 -10.38 12.34 -3.60
CA TRP A 564 -10.36 12.67 -2.17
C TRP A 564 -9.01 13.23 -1.73
N ARG A 565 -8.82 14.53 -1.96
CA ARG A 565 -7.59 15.25 -1.66
C ARG A 565 -7.85 16.68 -1.22
N ILE A 566 -6.82 17.26 -0.61
CA ILE A 566 -6.77 18.68 -0.26
C ILE A 566 -7.06 19.54 -1.50
N GLY A 567 -8.12 20.35 -1.43
CA GLY A 567 -8.63 21.14 -2.57
C GLY A 567 -9.97 20.63 -3.12
N GLN A 568 -10.42 19.44 -2.72
CA GLN A 568 -11.77 18.96 -2.96
C GLN A 568 -12.73 19.61 -1.94
N ASP A 569 -13.79 20.23 -2.44
CA ASP A 569 -14.83 20.91 -1.68
C ASP A 569 -16.15 20.11 -1.66
N LEU A 570 -16.28 19.10 -2.53
CA LEU A 570 -17.45 18.24 -2.60
C LEU A 570 -17.24 16.88 -1.90
N PRO A 571 -18.28 16.29 -1.28
CA PRO A 571 -18.24 14.91 -0.82
C PRO A 571 -17.83 13.96 -1.95
N VAL A 572 -16.91 13.04 -1.68
CA VAL A 572 -16.38 12.10 -2.67
C VAL A 572 -17.13 10.78 -2.59
N ARG A 573 -17.64 10.30 -3.72
CA ARG A 573 -18.33 9.01 -3.85
C ARG A 573 -17.57 8.09 -4.77
N VAL A 574 -17.35 6.85 -4.34
CA VAL A 574 -16.64 5.83 -5.12
C VAL A 574 -17.53 4.61 -5.28
N PHE A 575 -17.94 4.31 -6.51
CA PHE A 575 -18.79 3.17 -6.83
C PHE A 575 -17.94 2.01 -7.37
N TYR A 576 -18.11 0.82 -6.81
CA TYR A 576 -17.51 -0.43 -7.27
C TYR A 576 -18.57 -1.33 -7.89
N MET A 577 -18.56 -1.43 -9.22
CA MET A 577 -19.55 -2.25 -9.93
C MET A 577 -19.03 -3.68 -10.13
N ALA A 578 -19.86 -4.66 -9.80
CA ALA A 578 -19.57 -6.07 -10.03
C ALA A 578 -20.85 -6.82 -10.38
N TYR A 579 -20.77 -7.77 -11.32
CA TYR A 579 -21.88 -8.71 -11.52
C TYR A 579 -22.00 -9.65 -10.33
N ALA A 580 -23.21 -9.80 -9.81
CA ALA A 580 -23.53 -10.76 -8.75
C ALA A 580 -23.29 -12.20 -9.23
N ASN A 581 -23.01 -13.11 -8.29
CA ASN A 581 -22.70 -14.53 -8.53
C ASN A 581 -21.48 -14.79 -9.44
N SER A 582 -20.70 -13.76 -9.80
CA SER A 582 -19.61 -13.86 -10.75
C SER A 582 -18.21 -13.86 -10.11
N MET A 583 -17.17 -14.02 -10.93
CA MET A 583 -15.79 -13.85 -10.51
C MET A 583 -15.49 -12.41 -10.08
N GLN A 584 -16.21 -11.42 -10.61
CA GLN A 584 -16.05 -10.01 -10.23
C GLN A 584 -16.42 -9.80 -8.75
N GLU A 585 -17.54 -10.37 -8.30
CA GLU A 585 -17.98 -10.32 -6.91
C GLU A 585 -17.01 -11.05 -5.97
N LYS A 586 -16.54 -12.24 -6.37
CA LYS A 586 -15.55 -13.01 -5.59
C LYS A 586 -14.23 -12.26 -5.44
N ALA A 587 -13.75 -11.63 -6.50
CA ALA A 587 -12.55 -10.81 -6.48
C ALA A 587 -12.69 -9.61 -5.54
N LEU A 588 -13.79 -8.86 -5.64
CA LEU A 588 -14.02 -7.70 -4.78
C LEU A 588 -14.17 -8.10 -3.30
N SER A 589 -14.84 -9.22 -3.02
CA SER A 589 -14.99 -9.74 -1.65
C SER A 589 -13.65 -10.11 -1.01
N LEU A 590 -12.77 -10.77 -1.77
CA LEU A 590 -11.42 -11.12 -1.28
C LEU A 590 -10.55 -9.87 -1.10
N MET A 591 -10.68 -8.87 -1.98
CA MET A 591 -10.03 -7.58 -1.75
C MET A 591 -10.47 -6.94 -0.44
N ALA A 592 -11.78 -6.91 -0.18
CA ALA A 592 -12.34 -6.35 1.04
C ALA A 592 -11.71 -6.99 2.28
N GLN A 593 -11.63 -8.32 2.29
CA GLN A 593 -11.01 -9.09 3.39
C GLN A 593 -9.52 -8.77 3.54
N LYS A 594 -8.79 -8.60 2.43
CA LYS A 594 -7.39 -8.15 2.48
C LYS A 594 -7.25 -6.72 2.99
N MET A 595 -8.15 -5.83 2.64
CA MET A 595 -8.15 -4.46 3.14
C MET A 595 -8.53 -4.38 4.62
N GLU A 596 -9.49 -5.19 5.08
CA GLU A 596 -9.88 -5.36 6.49
C GLU A 596 -8.68 -5.83 7.33
N THR A 597 -8.01 -6.91 6.89
CA THR A 597 -6.81 -7.42 7.57
C THR A 597 -5.63 -6.44 7.52
N SER A 598 -5.53 -5.62 6.47
CA SER A 598 -4.55 -4.53 6.41
C SER A 598 -4.85 -3.43 7.43
N LEU A 599 -6.09 -2.92 7.48
CA LEU A 599 -6.47 -1.82 8.38
C LEU A 599 -6.35 -2.22 9.86
N ALA A 600 -6.79 -3.42 10.21
CA ALA A 600 -6.66 -3.97 11.56
C ALA A 600 -5.19 -4.03 12.03
N VAL A 601 -4.26 -4.16 11.08
CA VAL A 601 -2.82 -4.20 11.34
C VAL A 601 -2.14 -2.84 11.18
N GLU A 602 -2.72 -1.92 10.43
CA GLU A 602 -2.27 -0.53 10.38
C GLU A 602 -2.57 0.19 11.73
N GLY A 603 -3.61 -0.24 12.47
CA GLY A 603 -3.88 0.15 13.86
C GLY A 603 -2.96 -0.50 14.90
N GLU A 604 -2.57 -1.77 14.70
CA GLU A 604 -1.59 -2.49 15.52
C GLU A 604 -0.44 -2.99 14.64
N LEU A 605 0.67 -2.24 14.57
CA LEU A 605 1.89 -2.55 13.81
C LEU A 605 2.27 -4.04 13.87
N SER A 606 1.77 -4.84 12.93
CA SER A 606 2.03 -6.27 12.87
C SER A 606 2.54 -6.73 11.51
N ASP A 607 3.43 -7.71 11.56
CA ASP A 607 4.12 -8.25 10.39
C ASP A 607 3.18 -8.84 9.34
N GLN A 608 1.96 -9.24 9.73
CA GLN A 608 1.02 -9.92 8.84
C GLN A 608 0.28 -8.96 7.89
N GLY A 609 -0.02 -7.73 8.31
CA GLY A 609 -0.72 -6.74 7.47
C GLY A 609 0.20 -6.04 6.47
N LEU A 610 1.45 -5.77 6.86
CA LEU A 610 2.47 -5.29 5.92
C LEU A 610 2.82 -6.35 4.87
N ALA A 611 2.82 -7.64 5.25
CA ALA A 611 2.98 -8.74 4.31
C ALA A 611 1.75 -8.89 3.39
N ALA A 612 0.53 -8.76 3.91
CA ALA A 612 -0.71 -8.85 3.12
C ALA A 612 -0.81 -7.78 2.03
N LEU A 613 -0.31 -6.56 2.30
CA LEU A 613 -0.23 -5.46 1.32
C LEU A 613 0.94 -5.60 0.32
N SER A 614 2.03 -6.24 0.74
CA SER A 614 3.25 -6.40 -0.06
C SER A 614 3.24 -7.62 -0.97
N GLU A 615 2.28 -8.52 -0.80
CA GLU A 615 2.14 -9.67 -1.67
C GLU A 615 1.77 -9.22 -3.09
N SER A 616 2.57 -9.63 -4.07
CA SER A 616 2.40 -9.28 -5.48
C SER A 616 1.04 -9.68 -6.03
N ASP A 617 0.62 -9.08 -7.15
CA ASP A 617 -0.66 -9.38 -7.84
C ASP A 617 -0.89 -10.90 -8.06
N ASN A 618 0.19 -11.69 -8.14
CA ASN A 618 0.16 -13.15 -8.25
C ASN A 618 -0.38 -13.87 -6.99
N SER A 619 -0.24 -13.27 -5.80
CA SER A 619 -0.79 -13.84 -4.56
C SER A 619 -2.32 -13.75 -4.54
N MET A 620 -2.88 -12.62 -5.00
CA MET A 620 -4.34 -12.46 -5.06
C MET A 620 -4.95 -13.42 -6.09
N MET A 621 -4.28 -13.58 -7.23
CA MET A 621 -4.63 -14.59 -8.21
C MET A 621 -4.59 -16.03 -7.62
N TYR A 622 -3.60 -16.34 -6.78
CA TYR A 622 -3.49 -17.65 -6.13
C TYR A 622 -4.53 -17.86 -5.02
N GLU A 623 -4.87 -16.82 -4.26
CA GLU A 623 -5.94 -16.90 -3.26
C GLU A 623 -7.33 -17.01 -3.90
N LEU A 624 -7.58 -16.28 -4.99
CA LEU A 624 -8.75 -16.49 -5.84
C LEU A 624 -8.80 -17.94 -6.32
N ALA A 625 -7.68 -18.49 -6.81
CA ALA A 625 -7.59 -19.89 -7.20
C ALA A 625 -7.89 -20.86 -6.04
N LYS A 626 -7.40 -20.58 -4.83
CA LYS A 626 -7.65 -21.40 -3.64
C LYS A 626 -9.10 -21.33 -3.17
N ALA A 627 -9.71 -20.16 -3.22
CA ALA A 627 -11.13 -19.99 -2.92
C ALA A 627 -12.00 -20.80 -3.89
N LEU A 628 -11.54 -20.99 -5.12
CA LEU A 628 -12.21 -21.78 -6.16
C LEU A 628 -11.96 -23.30 -6.06
N THR A 629 -10.85 -23.71 -5.43
CA THR A 629 -10.43 -25.13 -5.34
C THR A 629 -10.64 -25.77 -3.96
N GLY A 630 -10.95 -24.97 -2.93
CA GLY A 630 -11.12 -25.43 -1.55
C GLY A 630 -12.47 -25.06 -0.93
N LYS A 631 -12.87 -25.80 0.12
CA LYS A 631 -14.09 -25.57 0.94
C LYS A 631 -14.04 -24.30 1.81
N LYS A 632 -13.33 -23.25 1.40
CA LYS A 632 -13.41 -21.94 2.08
C LYS A 632 -14.53 -21.14 1.41
N SER A 633 -15.68 -21.05 2.07
CA SER A 633 -16.75 -20.14 1.64
C SER A 633 -16.22 -18.71 1.71
N VAL A 634 -16.16 -18.03 0.57
CA VAL A 634 -16.02 -16.56 0.54
C VAL A 634 -17.34 -16.01 1.06
N GLY A 635 -17.31 -15.24 2.15
CA GLY A 635 -18.51 -14.60 2.70
C GLY A 635 -19.13 -13.62 1.70
N ASN A 636 -20.40 -13.24 1.92
CA ASN A 636 -21.11 -12.28 1.09
C ASN A 636 -20.30 -10.98 0.91
N MET A 637 -20.31 -10.42 -0.30
CA MET A 637 -19.60 -9.21 -0.68
C MET A 637 -19.98 -8.02 0.21
N ASN A 638 -21.28 -7.80 0.42
CA ASN A 638 -21.77 -6.70 1.25
C ASN A 638 -21.30 -6.85 2.70
N ASP A 639 -21.30 -8.08 3.25
CA ASP A 639 -20.86 -8.32 4.62
C ASP A 639 -19.35 -8.12 4.79
N SER A 640 -18.55 -8.54 3.80
CA SER A 640 -17.10 -8.35 3.82
C SER A 640 -16.72 -6.87 3.71
N TRP A 641 -17.45 -6.10 2.89
CA TRP A 641 -17.21 -4.66 2.75
C TRP A 641 -17.74 -3.85 3.93
N ASN A 642 -18.88 -4.24 4.51
CA ASN A 642 -19.39 -3.61 5.73
C ASN A 642 -18.46 -3.83 6.91
N ARG A 643 -17.87 -5.03 7.05
CA ARG A 643 -16.84 -5.30 8.06
C ARG A 643 -15.59 -4.45 7.83
N TYR A 644 -15.13 -4.33 6.58
CA TYR A 644 -14.05 -3.41 6.20
C TYR A 644 -14.37 -1.97 6.62
N LYS A 645 -15.54 -1.43 6.25
CA LYS A 645 -15.98 -0.08 6.63
C LYS A 645 -16.06 0.11 8.13
N GLN A 646 -16.56 -0.87 8.87
CA GLN A 646 -16.61 -0.82 10.32
C GLN A 646 -15.21 -0.78 10.93
N CYS A 647 -14.27 -1.58 10.44
CA CYS A 647 -12.88 -1.52 10.88
C CYS A 647 -12.21 -0.18 10.54
N GLU A 648 -12.53 0.42 9.39
CA GLU A 648 -12.05 1.75 9.01
C GLU A 648 -12.59 2.83 9.97
N LEU A 649 -13.89 2.81 10.26
CA LEU A 649 -14.53 3.73 11.20
C LEU A 649 -14.02 3.57 12.65
N VAL A 650 -13.77 2.34 13.10
CA VAL A 650 -13.19 2.08 14.43
C VAL A 650 -11.73 2.54 14.51
N ALA A 651 -10.95 2.33 13.44
CA ALA A 651 -9.59 2.86 13.36
C ALA A 651 -9.54 4.40 13.38
N ASP A 652 -10.58 5.06 12.87
CA ASP A 652 -10.77 6.51 12.98
C ASP A 652 -11.23 6.94 14.41
N GLN A 653 -12.08 6.15 15.07
CA GLN A 653 -12.58 6.45 16.44
C GLN A 653 -11.54 6.17 17.55
N ASP A 654 -10.66 5.19 17.39
CA ASP A 654 -9.60 4.87 18.37
C ASP A 654 -8.51 5.96 18.49
N LEU A 655 -8.63 7.06 17.74
CA LEU A 655 -7.69 8.19 17.76
C LEU A 655 -8.17 9.39 18.60
N ASP A 656 -9.44 9.39 19.00
CA ASP A 656 -10.02 10.37 19.91
C ASP A 656 -10.66 9.67 21.11
N GLU A 657 -9.84 9.37 22.11
CA GLU A 657 -10.16 9.37 23.56
C GLU A 657 -9.14 8.48 24.31
N ASP A 658 -8.10 9.11 24.87
CA ASP A 658 -7.58 8.65 26.17
C ASP A 658 -8.64 9.03 27.23
N ASP A 659 -9.81 8.39 27.23
CA ASP A 659 -10.64 8.32 28.45
C ASP A 659 -10.08 7.18 29.32
N PRO A 660 -9.47 7.45 30.48
CA PRO A 660 -8.85 6.42 31.33
C PRO A 660 -9.84 5.40 31.94
N ASN A 661 -11.09 5.36 31.50
CA ASN A 661 -12.17 4.60 32.13
C ASN A 661 -12.82 3.48 31.32
N VAL A 662 -12.38 3.17 30.11
CA VAL A 662 -12.93 2.01 29.39
C VAL A 662 -12.20 0.72 29.82
N GLN A 663 -12.69 0.08 30.88
CA GLN A 663 -12.31 -1.30 31.21
C GLN A 663 -12.82 -2.25 30.12
N THR A 664 -11.94 -2.66 29.20
CA THR A 664 -12.21 -3.68 28.19
C THR A 664 -12.62 -4.99 28.89
N THR A 665 -13.91 -5.30 28.85
CA THR A 665 -14.46 -6.50 29.50
C THR A 665 -14.42 -7.65 28.50
N THR A 666 -13.42 -8.53 28.57
CA THR A 666 -13.34 -9.71 27.70
C THR A 666 -14.47 -10.69 28.03
N THR A 667 -15.38 -10.92 27.09
CA THR A 667 -16.48 -11.87 27.23
C THR A 667 -16.15 -13.16 26.48
N ILE A 668 -16.11 -14.30 27.19
CA ILE A 668 -15.82 -15.61 26.62
C ILE A 668 -17.10 -16.46 26.64
N LYS A 669 -17.58 -16.90 25.47
CA LYS A 669 -18.74 -17.79 25.35
C LYS A 669 -18.27 -19.24 25.29
N THR A 670 -18.80 -20.10 26.15
CA THR A 670 -18.52 -21.54 26.11
C THR A 670 -19.84 -22.32 26.05
N THR A 671 -20.02 -23.09 24.98
CA THR A 671 -21.17 -23.97 24.79
C THR A 671 -20.80 -25.38 25.24
N THR A 672 -21.51 -25.93 26.22
CA THR A 672 -21.33 -27.31 26.67
C THR A 672 -22.52 -28.13 26.22
N THR A 673 -22.26 -29.09 25.33
CA THR A 673 -23.26 -30.04 24.83
C THR A 673 -23.12 -31.36 25.59
N THR A 674 -24.18 -31.78 26.27
CA THR A 674 -24.22 -33.06 26.99
C THR A 674 -25.20 -34.00 26.28
N THR A 675 -24.68 -35.08 25.72
CA THR A 675 -25.47 -36.10 25.02
C THR A 675 -25.78 -37.23 26.01
N THR A 676 -27.07 -37.46 26.28
CA THR A 676 -27.52 -38.64 27.02
C THR A 676 -28.34 -39.55 26.10
N ALA A 677 -28.58 -40.80 26.51
CA ALA A 677 -29.27 -41.80 25.68
C ALA A 677 -30.67 -41.35 25.19
N ASN A 678 -31.29 -40.36 25.83
CA ASN A 678 -32.62 -39.84 25.49
C ASN A 678 -32.59 -38.43 24.84
N GLY A 679 -31.42 -37.91 24.44
CA GLY A 679 -31.31 -36.64 23.71
C GLY A 679 -30.10 -35.79 24.08
N THR A 680 -29.84 -34.79 23.22
CA THR A 680 -28.71 -33.85 23.34
C THR A 680 -29.19 -32.54 23.96
N THR A 681 -28.66 -32.18 25.13
CA THR A 681 -28.95 -30.89 25.79
C THR A 681 -27.74 -29.98 25.66
N THR A 682 -27.91 -28.80 25.06
CA THR A 682 -26.85 -27.81 24.87
C THR A 682 -27.08 -26.63 25.80
N VAL A 683 -26.13 -26.35 26.70
CA VAL A 683 -26.20 -25.20 27.61
C VAL A 683 -25.02 -24.28 27.35
N THR A 684 -25.29 -23.06 26.90
CA THR A 684 -24.28 -22.01 26.69
C THR A 684 -24.11 -21.18 27.96
N HIS A 685 -22.88 -21.15 28.47
CA HIS A 685 -22.47 -20.29 29.58
C HIS A 685 -21.66 -19.11 29.03
N GLU A 686 -21.99 -17.89 29.47
CA GLU A 686 -21.24 -16.68 29.17
C GLU A 686 -20.39 -16.31 30.38
N TYR A 687 -19.07 -16.23 30.18
CA TYR A 687 -18.10 -15.86 31.21
C TYR A 687 -17.63 -14.44 30.95
N ILE A 688 -17.92 -13.54 31.87
CA ILE A 688 -17.50 -12.13 31.81
C ILE A 688 -16.31 -11.98 32.75
N VAL A 689 -15.11 -11.79 32.21
CA VAL A 689 -13.90 -11.65 33.03
C VAL A 689 -13.93 -10.32 33.78
N ARG A 690 -13.93 -10.38 35.11
CA ARG A 690 -14.04 -9.21 36.01
C ARG A 690 -12.70 -8.74 36.56
N GLY A 691 -11.69 -9.61 36.60
CA GLY A 691 -10.36 -9.24 37.08
C GLY A 691 -9.36 -10.40 37.11
N LYS A 692 -8.07 -10.05 37.17
CA LYS A 692 -6.96 -11.01 37.32
C LYS A 692 -6.76 -11.36 38.79
N VAL A 693 -6.53 -12.63 39.08
CA VAL A 693 -6.26 -13.15 40.43
C VAL A 693 -4.75 -13.22 40.65
N TYR A 694 -4.28 -12.52 41.68
CA TYR A 694 -2.89 -12.43 42.10
C TYR A 694 -2.67 -13.33 43.31
N VAL A 695 -1.91 -14.41 43.14
CA VAL A 695 -1.58 -15.35 44.23
C VAL A 695 -0.43 -14.77 45.07
N ARG A 696 -0.55 -14.82 46.39
CA ARG A 696 0.45 -14.41 47.38
C ARG A 696 0.68 -15.54 48.39
N ASN A 697 1.68 -15.40 49.25
CA ASN A 697 2.08 -16.45 50.20
C ASN A 697 0.97 -16.84 51.19
N ASP A 698 0.09 -15.90 51.57
CA ASP A 698 -0.96 -16.11 52.59
C ASP A 698 -2.40 -16.16 52.02
N GLY A 699 -2.55 -16.26 50.69
CA GLY A 699 -3.86 -16.29 49.99
C GLY A 699 -3.79 -15.67 48.59
N ALA A 700 -4.94 -15.42 47.96
CA ALA A 700 -5.00 -14.74 46.66
C ALA A 700 -5.82 -13.43 46.74
N VAL A 701 -5.57 -12.51 45.82
CA VAL A 701 -6.24 -11.20 45.77
C VAL A 701 -6.72 -10.93 44.35
N VAL A 702 -7.91 -10.38 44.18
CA VAL A 702 -8.44 -9.96 42.88
C VAL A 702 -8.98 -8.54 42.96
N TYR A 703 -8.73 -7.77 41.91
CA TYR A 703 -9.26 -6.41 41.77
C TYR A 703 -10.41 -6.42 40.77
N VAL A 704 -11.59 -5.99 41.20
CA VAL A 704 -12.78 -5.85 40.35
C VAL A 704 -13.31 -4.43 40.53
N ASN A 705 -13.39 -3.64 39.46
CA ASN A 705 -13.87 -2.26 39.48
C ASN A 705 -13.26 -1.41 40.62
N ARG A 706 -11.92 -1.44 40.75
CA ARG A 706 -11.12 -0.75 41.79
C ARG A 706 -11.31 -1.26 43.23
N ASN A 707 -12.16 -2.27 43.46
CA ASN A 707 -12.32 -2.92 44.76
C ASN A 707 -11.40 -4.13 44.91
N ARG A 708 -10.76 -4.26 46.07
CA ARG A 708 -9.85 -5.35 46.42
C ARG A 708 -10.60 -6.46 47.15
N PHE A 709 -10.65 -7.65 46.57
CA PHE A 709 -11.21 -8.85 47.20
C PHE A 709 -10.10 -9.83 47.58
N GLU A 710 -10.17 -10.37 48.78
CA GLU A 710 -9.24 -11.39 49.30
C GLU A 710 -9.88 -12.78 49.22
N LEU A 711 -9.14 -13.74 48.68
CA LEU A 711 -9.54 -15.13 48.50
C LEU A 711 -8.70 -15.98 49.44
N LYS A 712 -9.33 -16.54 50.48
CA LYS A 712 -8.65 -17.34 51.49
C LYS A 712 -9.55 -18.44 52.02
N ASP A 713 -9.02 -19.66 52.09
CA ASP A 713 -9.69 -20.84 52.66
C ASP A 713 -11.10 -21.12 52.11
N GLY A 714 -11.31 -20.88 50.81
CA GLY A 714 -12.61 -21.05 50.14
C GLY A 714 -13.63 -19.93 50.41
N GLY A 715 -13.25 -18.88 51.13
CA GLY A 715 -14.04 -17.66 51.33
C GLY A 715 -13.56 -16.49 50.46
N VAL A 716 -14.49 -15.64 50.05
CA VAL A 716 -14.20 -14.34 49.40
C VAL A 716 -14.51 -13.23 50.39
N TYR A 717 -13.55 -12.33 50.63
CA TYR A 717 -13.65 -11.25 51.59
C TYR A 717 -13.46 -9.89 50.93
N TRP A 718 -14.26 -8.90 51.34
CA TRP A 718 -14.11 -7.51 50.95
C TRP A 718 -14.08 -6.66 52.22
N SER A 719 -13.04 -5.84 52.40
CA SER A 719 -12.82 -5.02 53.59
C SER A 719 -12.97 -5.80 54.92
N GLY A 720 -12.47 -7.04 54.96
CA GLY A 720 -12.49 -7.92 56.14
C GLY A 720 -13.80 -8.68 56.39
N ARG A 721 -14.86 -8.45 55.60
CA ARG A 721 -16.14 -9.17 55.70
C ARG A 721 -16.26 -10.25 54.62
N LYS A 722 -16.77 -11.43 54.97
CA LYS A 722 -17.05 -12.50 54.01
C LYS A 722 -18.24 -12.11 53.13
N VAL A 723 -18.00 -11.96 51.84
CA VAL A 723 -18.98 -11.56 50.81
C VAL A 723 -19.28 -12.67 49.80
N GLY A 724 -18.60 -13.80 49.93
CA GLY A 724 -18.75 -14.92 49.01
C GLY A 724 -17.95 -16.15 49.42
N TRP A 725 -18.01 -17.16 48.58
CA TRP A 725 -17.27 -18.42 48.75
C TRP A 725 -16.92 -19.01 47.38
N TYR A 726 -15.93 -19.91 47.36
CA TYR A 726 -15.55 -20.69 46.19
C TYR A 726 -15.08 -22.08 46.60
N ASP A 727 -15.29 -23.07 45.74
CA ASP A 727 -14.86 -24.45 45.94
C ASP A 727 -13.45 -24.73 45.38
N LYS A 728 -12.96 -25.96 45.57
CA LYS A 728 -11.66 -26.41 45.06
C LYS A 728 -11.58 -26.44 43.52
N LYS A 729 -12.72 -26.40 42.81
CA LYS A 729 -12.79 -26.35 41.35
C LYS A 729 -12.89 -24.91 40.82
N GLY A 730 -12.88 -23.92 41.73
CA GLY A 730 -12.98 -22.50 41.43
C GLY A 730 -14.40 -22.02 41.14
N CYS A 731 -15.43 -22.83 41.40
CA CYS A 731 -16.83 -22.41 41.28
C CYS A 731 -17.30 -21.81 42.60
N GLY A 732 -18.06 -20.72 42.54
CA GLY A 732 -18.50 -20.04 43.75
C GLY A 732 -19.48 -18.92 43.49
N GLU A 733 -19.71 -18.10 44.51
CA GLU A 733 -20.59 -16.93 44.44
C GLU A 733 -19.99 -15.75 45.20
N ILE A 734 -20.18 -14.54 44.68
CA ILE A 734 -19.91 -13.28 45.37
C ILE A 734 -21.19 -12.45 45.30
N ASN A 735 -21.76 -12.06 46.44
CA ASN A 735 -23.02 -11.32 46.54
C ASN A 735 -24.13 -11.94 45.65
N GLU A 736 -24.36 -13.25 45.80
CA GLU A 736 -25.37 -14.04 45.07
C GLU A 736 -25.18 -14.12 43.54
N LYS A 737 -24.05 -13.61 43.01
CA LYS A 737 -23.70 -13.76 41.60
C LYS A 737 -22.77 -14.96 41.43
N PRO A 738 -23.11 -15.91 40.55
CA PRO A 738 -22.24 -17.06 40.28
C PRO A 738 -20.96 -16.59 39.60
N ILE A 739 -19.83 -17.05 40.14
CA ILE A 739 -18.49 -16.74 39.67
C ILE A 739 -17.73 -18.03 39.36
N ARG A 740 -16.69 -17.87 38.53
CA ARG A 740 -15.71 -18.91 38.26
C ARG A 740 -14.31 -18.34 38.28
N ILE A 741 -13.45 -18.93 39.10
CA ILE A 741 -12.02 -18.70 39.12
C ILE A 741 -11.37 -19.81 38.31
N TYR A 742 -10.73 -19.47 37.19
CA TYR A 742 -10.06 -20.45 36.34
C TYR A 742 -8.86 -19.83 35.65
N ARG A 743 -7.99 -20.68 35.11
CA ARG A 743 -6.88 -20.26 34.26
C ARG A 743 -7.27 -20.45 32.79
N PRO A 744 -7.46 -19.38 32.00
CA PRO A 744 -7.74 -19.50 30.57
C PRO A 744 -6.63 -20.22 29.82
N LYS A 745 -6.97 -20.98 28.75
CA LYS A 745 -5.99 -21.79 28.00
C LYS A 745 -4.81 -20.99 27.41
N GLN A 746 -5.02 -19.69 27.14
CA GLN A 746 -4.02 -18.77 26.57
C GLN A 746 -3.44 -17.80 27.61
N SER A 747 -3.66 -18.02 28.91
CA SER A 747 -3.20 -17.10 29.96
C SER A 747 -2.38 -17.79 31.06
N ASN A 748 -1.32 -17.12 31.50
CA ASN A 748 -0.47 -17.58 32.60
C ASN A 748 -0.98 -17.18 33.99
N CYS A 749 -2.13 -16.51 34.08
CA CYS A 749 -2.74 -16.10 35.34
C CYS A 749 -4.15 -16.67 35.53
N PHE A 750 -4.58 -16.82 36.78
CA PHE A 750 -5.96 -17.10 37.10
C PHE A 750 -6.79 -15.83 36.92
N VAL A 751 -8.02 -15.97 36.43
CA VAL A 751 -8.98 -14.87 36.31
C VAL A 751 -10.24 -15.21 37.10
N LEU A 752 -10.90 -14.17 37.59
CA LEU A 752 -12.24 -14.27 38.16
C LEU A 752 -13.24 -13.79 37.11
N ALA A 753 -14.18 -14.67 36.74
CA ALA A 753 -15.25 -14.37 35.81
C ALA A 753 -16.62 -14.50 36.47
N GLU A 754 -17.56 -13.63 36.10
CA GLU A 754 -18.98 -13.78 36.40
C GLU A 754 -19.61 -14.73 35.39
N VAL A 755 -20.39 -15.69 35.85
CA VAL A 755 -21.06 -16.68 34.99
C VAL A 755 -22.50 -16.25 34.76
N ARG A 756 -22.89 -15.99 33.51
CA ARG A 756 -24.29 -15.73 33.16
C ARG A 756 -24.86 -16.96 32.45
N LYS A 757 -25.95 -17.50 32.99
CA LYS A 757 -26.75 -18.52 32.30
C LYS A 757 -27.70 -17.82 31.34
N ARG A 758 -27.62 -18.10 30.05
CA ARG A 758 -28.68 -17.76 29.10
C ARG A 758 -29.62 -18.96 29.04
N LYS A 759 -30.91 -18.79 29.37
CA LYS A 759 -31.92 -19.81 29.03
C LYS A 759 -31.89 -19.97 27.50
N ALA A 760 -31.78 -21.21 27.02
CA ALA A 760 -31.93 -21.49 25.60
C ALA A 760 -33.32 -21.02 25.14
N ALA A 761 -33.37 -20.29 24.04
CA ALA A 761 -34.60 -20.00 23.31
C ALA A 761 -34.99 -21.25 22.51
#